data_AF-A0A367JCI9-F1
#
_entry.id   AF-A0A367JCI9-F1
#
_cell.length_a   1.000
_cell.length_b   1.000
_cell.length_c   1.000
_cell.angle_alpha   90.00
_cell.angle_beta   90.00
_cell.angle_gamma   90.00
#
_symmetry.space_group_name_H-M   'P 1'
#
loop_
_entity.id
_entity.type
_entity.pdbx_description
1 polymer ?
#
loop_
_entity_poly.entity_id
_entity_poly.type
_entity_poly.pdbx_seq_one_letter_code
_entity_poly.pdbx_strand_id
1 'polypeptide(L)'
;PVREYDGKLLLAYHLLRAPVSNEGPSLFTPAATKLAHININTSLLNGPAGKFEAALKQQLDNLEQSHPWLLTDKLVAKPDQLIKRRGKHGLLALNKDWAEARQWIEERAGKEIKIERTTGVLKTFLVEPFAPHPANTEYYICINSVREGDYILFTHEGGIEVGDVDAKALKLLIPVNAEVPSAQEIKDTLLKDVPEFKRDVLVDFINRLYAVYVDLHFTYLEINPLVVTDPAEGQTPQVMYLDLAAKLDQTAEFESGPKWAIARAPQFSGQAGDSQHVDQGPPMEFPAPFGRELTREEAYIQELDGKTGASLKLTVLNREGRVWTMVAGGGASVVYSDAIAALGYANELANYGEYSGAPTETQTYEYAKTILDLMTRGDAHPEGKLLFIGGGIANFTNVATTFKGIIRALTEFKQPLINHKVRIFIRRGGPNYQEGLRAMRQLGETLGVEIQVFGPETHITDIVPLALTGKSSEVSNVEQQSGSSGNLFQDQIFGTSGTNTPKLTIAEDNNTPTNPSDRMTYFDAENEESAEWYRPFTSKTRAFVYGMQPRAVQGMLDFDFMCKRETPSVAAMVYPFGGSHVQKFYWGTKETLIPVFTSLKDAVEKFPEVDVVVNFASCRSVFESTREIFSYSKQIKTVAIIAEGVPERRARQLLHEAEARKVLVVGPATVGGIKPGCFKIGNTGGMMDNIVSSKLYRTGSVGYVSKSGGMSNELNNIVSRTTDGVYEGVAIGGDRYPGSTFIDHLLRYEADPNCKMLVLLGEVGGVEEYKVIEAVQTGKIKKPIVAWCIGTCAKMFTTDVQFGHAGSMANSDLETADSKNKSMRAAGIVVPETFEQMPLALAETYNKLVKDGAIIPRAEPEVPKIPIDYSWAQELGLVRKPASFVSTIVDDRGQELLYAGMRITDVFKEEIGIGGVLSLLWFKRRLPDYACKFIEMVLMLTADHGPAVSG
;
A
#
# COMPACT_ATOMS: atom_id res chain seq x y z
N PRO A 1 -13.03 -8.55 -3.53
CA PRO A 1 -14.24 -9.38 -3.68
C PRO A 1 -14.01 -10.39 -4.82
N VAL A 2 -14.71 -11.52 -4.80
CA VAL A 2 -14.67 -12.52 -5.89
C VAL A 2 -16.07 -12.74 -6.45
N ARG A 3 -16.16 -13.27 -7.68
CA ARG A 3 -17.45 -13.66 -8.26
C ARG A 3 -18.08 -14.80 -7.46
N GLU A 4 -19.40 -14.93 -7.56
CA GLU A 4 -20.11 -16.05 -6.95
C GLU A 4 -19.63 -17.39 -7.53
N TYR A 5 -19.42 -17.44 -8.85
CA TYR A 5 -18.85 -18.60 -9.53
C TYR A 5 -17.54 -19.06 -8.88
N ASP A 6 -16.57 -18.15 -8.72
CA ASP A 6 -15.26 -18.48 -8.16
C ASP A 6 -15.38 -18.90 -6.68
N GLY A 7 -16.23 -18.24 -5.89
CA GLY A 7 -16.47 -18.61 -4.50
C GLY A 7 -17.13 -19.98 -4.34
N LYS A 8 -18.08 -20.34 -5.20
CA LYS A 8 -18.70 -21.68 -5.22
C LYS A 8 -17.71 -22.78 -5.62
N LEU A 9 -16.80 -22.51 -6.56
CA LEU A 9 -15.72 -23.44 -6.93
C LEU A 9 -14.76 -23.68 -5.75
N LEU A 10 -14.38 -22.62 -5.04
CA LEU A 10 -13.55 -22.74 -3.83
C LEU A 10 -14.22 -23.63 -2.79
N LEU A 11 -15.50 -23.42 -2.48
CA LEU A 11 -16.23 -24.28 -1.55
C LEU A 11 -16.36 -25.71 -2.06
N ALA A 12 -16.73 -25.90 -3.32
CA ALA A 12 -16.86 -27.22 -3.93
C ALA A 12 -15.58 -28.07 -3.80
N TYR A 13 -14.43 -27.44 -4.01
CA TYR A 13 -13.15 -28.11 -3.91
C TYR A 13 -12.69 -28.26 -2.45
N HIS A 14 -12.77 -27.22 -1.63
CA HIS A 14 -12.12 -27.21 -0.32
C HIS A 14 -13.00 -27.64 0.85
N LEU A 15 -14.33 -27.61 0.76
CA LEU A 15 -15.23 -27.86 1.91
C LEU A 15 -15.03 -29.21 2.61
N LEU A 16 -14.69 -30.26 1.85
CA LEU A 16 -14.39 -31.58 2.41
C LEU A 16 -12.87 -31.87 2.52
N ARG A 17 -12.02 -30.95 2.06
CA ARG A 17 -10.55 -31.11 1.98
C ARG A 17 -9.78 -30.24 2.97
N ALA A 18 -10.37 -29.13 3.42
CA ALA A 18 -9.76 -28.24 4.38
C ALA A 18 -9.52 -28.96 5.72
N PRO A 19 -8.43 -28.65 6.43
CA PRO A 19 -8.10 -29.29 7.69
C PRO A 19 -9.15 -28.94 8.76
N VAL A 20 -9.87 -29.97 9.25
CA VAL A 20 -10.84 -29.85 10.33
C VAL A 20 -10.33 -30.48 11.61
N SER A 21 -10.81 -30.01 12.76
CA SER A 21 -10.45 -30.55 14.08
C SER A 21 -11.03 -31.95 14.36
N ASN A 22 -12.12 -32.33 13.69
CA ASN A 22 -12.75 -33.65 13.78
C ASN A 22 -12.58 -34.41 12.46
N GLU A 23 -11.75 -35.46 12.44
CA GLU A 23 -11.48 -36.31 11.26
C GLU A 23 -12.63 -37.27 10.89
N GLY A 24 -13.84 -37.05 11.41
CA GLY A 24 -15.01 -37.88 11.12
C GLY A 24 -15.49 -37.74 9.66
N PRO A 25 -16.22 -38.75 9.14
CA PRO A 25 -16.90 -38.62 7.85
C PRO A 25 -17.92 -37.46 7.91
N SER A 26 -18.10 -36.78 6.78
CA SER A 26 -19.09 -35.70 6.65
C SER A 26 -20.49 -36.20 6.95
N LEU A 27 -21.25 -35.44 7.75
CA LEU A 27 -22.65 -35.71 8.06
C LEU A 27 -23.61 -35.19 6.97
N PHE A 28 -23.07 -34.49 5.97
CA PHE A 28 -23.80 -34.02 4.81
C PHE A 28 -23.10 -34.38 3.50
N THR A 29 -23.87 -34.35 2.42
CA THR A 29 -23.34 -34.34 1.05
C THR A 29 -23.44 -32.92 0.50
N PRO A 30 -22.33 -32.28 0.09
CA PRO A 30 -22.40 -30.99 -0.62
C PRO A 30 -23.17 -31.14 -1.93
N ALA A 31 -23.85 -30.08 -2.37
CA ALA A 31 -24.45 -30.05 -3.70
C ALA A 31 -23.42 -30.36 -4.80
N ALA A 32 -23.82 -31.14 -5.80
CA ALA A 32 -22.99 -31.35 -6.99
C ALA A 32 -22.73 -29.99 -7.67
N THR A 33 -21.46 -29.71 -7.97
CA THR A 33 -21.04 -28.41 -8.51
C THR A 33 -21.34 -28.34 -10.01
N LYS A 34 -22.59 -28.02 -10.34
CA LYS A 34 -23.06 -27.75 -11.70
C LYS A 34 -23.15 -26.24 -11.90
N LEU A 35 -22.09 -25.64 -12.42
CA LEU A 35 -21.99 -24.20 -12.65
C LEU A 35 -21.64 -23.93 -14.10
N ALA A 36 -22.49 -23.20 -14.80
CA ALA A 36 -22.27 -22.75 -16.17
C ALA A 36 -22.06 -21.23 -16.14
N HIS A 37 -20.82 -20.80 -16.39
CA HIS A 37 -20.44 -19.39 -16.32
C HIS A 37 -20.33 -18.77 -17.72
N ILE A 38 -20.99 -17.63 -17.90
CA ILE A 38 -21.04 -16.87 -19.14
C ILE A 38 -20.33 -15.54 -18.88
N ASN A 39 -19.34 -15.21 -19.70
CA ASN A 39 -18.62 -13.95 -19.66
C ASN A 39 -18.37 -13.44 -21.08
N ILE A 40 -18.97 -12.30 -21.43
CA ILE A 40 -18.97 -11.77 -22.79
C ILE A 40 -18.17 -10.47 -22.82
N ASN A 41 -17.35 -10.29 -23.86
CA ASN A 41 -16.58 -9.07 -24.06
C ASN A 41 -17.49 -7.94 -24.56
N THR A 42 -17.78 -6.97 -23.68
CA THR A 42 -18.59 -5.78 -23.96
C THR A 42 -17.95 -4.82 -24.94
N SER A 43 -16.64 -4.90 -25.19
CA SER A 43 -15.99 -4.08 -26.23
C SER A 43 -16.56 -4.35 -27.64
N LEU A 44 -17.19 -5.51 -27.84
CA LEU A 44 -17.87 -5.88 -29.08
C LEU A 44 -19.16 -5.07 -29.33
N LEU A 45 -19.75 -4.46 -28.30
CA LEU A 45 -20.91 -3.56 -28.45
C LEU A 45 -20.56 -2.30 -29.26
N ASN A 46 -19.30 -1.89 -29.21
CA ASN A 46 -18.78 -0.73 -29.96
C ASN A 46 -18.24 -1.11 -31.36
N GLY A 47 -18.31 -2.39 -31.72
CA GLY A 47 -17.85 -2.92 -33.00
C GLY A 47 -18.92 -2.91 -34.10
N PRO A 48 -18.64 -3.56 -35.26
CA PRO A 48 -19.65 -3.77 -36.31
C PRO A 48 -20.92 -4.43 -35.74
N ALA A 49 -22.09 -3.90 -36.14
CA ALA A 49 -23.39 -4.39 -35.69
C ALA A 49 -23.53 -5.92 -35.84
N GLY A 50 -24.04 -6.59 -34.81
CA GLY A 50 -24.23 -8.04 -34.81
C GLY A 50 -23.06 -8.87 -34.26
N LYS A 51 -21.87 -8.29 -34.02
CA LYS A 51 -20.73 -9.04 -33.48
C LYS A 51 -20.92 -9.48 -32.03
N PHE A 52 -21.51 -8.62 -31.20
CA PHE A 52 -21.78 -8.95 -29.80
C PHE A 52 -22.78 -10.12 -29.72
N GLU A 53 -23.86 -10.04 -30.49
CA GLU A 53 -24.91 -11.06 -30.56
C GLU A 53 -24.36 -12.39 -31.10
N ALA A 54 -23.49 -12.35 -32.12
CA ALA A 54 -22.84 -13.54 -32.64
C ALA A 54 -21.91 -14.20 -31.61
N ALA A 55 -21.12 -13.39 -30.88
CA ALA A 55 -20.22 -13.90 -29.84
C ALA A 55 -20.99 -14.49 -28.65
N LEU A 56 -22.06 -13.82 -28.21
CA LEU A 56 -22.97 -14.33 -27.20
C LEU A 56 -23.57 -15.67 -27.62
N LYS A 57 -24.11 -15.74 -28.85
CA LYS A 57 -24.70 -16.96 -29.38
C LYS A 57 -23.69 -18.11 -29.39
N GLN A 58 -22.49 -17.87 -29.90
CA GLN A 58 -21.41 -18.87 -29.93
C GLN A 58 -21.06 -19.37 -28.51
N GLN A 59 -21.01 -18.48 -27.54
CA GLN A 59 -20.71 -18.86 -26.15
C GLN A 59 -21.80 -19.72 -25.54
N LEU A 60 -23.07 -19.38 -25.76
CA LEU A 60 -24.22 -20.16 -25.31
C LEU A 60 -24.27 -21.53 -25.98
N ASP A 61 -23.97 -21.61 -27.29
CA ASP A 61 -23.89 -22.87 -28.03
C ASP A 61 -22.77 -23.78 -27.48
N ASN A 62 -21.60 -23.21 -27.14
CA ASN A 62 -20.50 -23.95 -26.53
C ASN A 62 -20.84 -24.44 -25.10
N LEU A 63 -21.64 -23.67 -24.35
CA LEU A 63 -22.08 -24.05 -23.00
C LEU A 63 -22.97 -25.28 -23.01
N GLU A 64 -23.91 -25.38 -23.95
CA GLU A 64 -24.77 -26.57 -24.10
C GLU A 64 -23.96 -27.84 -24.38
N GLN A 65 -22.88 -27.73 -25.17
CA GLN A 65 -22.01 -28.86 -25.48
C GLN A 65 -21.14 -29.27 -24.28
N SER A 66 -20.61 -28.29 -23.55
CA SER A 66 -19.73 -28.54 -22.41
C SER A 66 -20.48 -28.92 -21.13
N HIS A 67 -21.74 -28.50 -20.99
CA HIS A 67 -22.58 -28.73 -19.81
C HIS A 67 -23.91 -29.39 -20.18
N PRO A 68 -23.93 -30.71 -20.52
CA PRO A 68 -25.14 -31.39 -20.97
C PRO A 68 -26.32 -31.34 -19.98
N TRP A 69 -26.03 -31.14 -18.69
CA TRP A 69 -27.06 -31.01 -17.66
C TRP A 69 -27.94 -29.78 -17.84
N LEU A 70 -27.48 -28.74 -18.57
CA LEU A 70 -28.31 -27.59 -18.94
C LEU A 70 -29.58 -28.03 -19.68
N LEU A 71 -29.47 -29.03 -20.57
CA LEU A 71 -30.59 -29.48 -21.40
C LEU A 71 -31.56 -30.41 -20.68
N THR A 72 -31.26 -30.84 -19.45
CA THR A 72 -32.04 -31.86 -18.72
C THR A 72 -32.62 -31.34 -17.41
N ASP A 73 -31.87 -30.52 -16.67
CA ASP A 73 -32.29 -30.00 -15.39
C ASP A 73 -33.15 -28.73 -15.54
N LYS A 74 -33.99 -28.44 -14.54
CA LYS A 74 -34.52 -27.07 -14.36
C LYS A 74 -33.43 -26.18 -13.81
N LEU A 75 -33.46 -24.90 -14.15
CA LEU A 75 -32.33 -23.99 -14.01
C LEU A 75 -32.72 -22.69 -13.30
N VAL A 76 -31.68 -22.07 -12.74
CA VAL A 76 -31.64 -20.68 -12.30
C VAL A 76 -30.60 -19.95 -13.13
N ALA A 77 -30.95 -18.79 -13.71
CA ALA A 77 -30.00 -17.89 -14.36
C ALA A 77 -29.98 -16.53 -13.63
N LYS A 78 -28.77 -16.02 -13.38
CA LYS A 78 -28.56 -14.75 -12.65
C LYS A 78 -27.28 -14.04 -13.08
N PRO A 79 -27.18 -12.71 -12.98
CA PRO A 79 -25.94 -11.99 -13.23
C PRO A 79 -24.91 -12.28 -12.14
N ASP A 80 -23.64 -12.39 -12.51
CA ASP A 80 -22.50 -12.60 -11.61
C ASP A 80 -21.47 -11.48 -11.75
N GLN A 81 -21.87 -10.27 -11.31
CA GLN A 81 -21.09 -9.03 -11.40
C GLN A 81 -21.07 -8.27 -10.07
N LEU A 82 -21.01 -8.99 -8.94
CA LEU A 82 -21.04 -8.41 -7.59
C LEU A 82 -22.33 -7.61 -7.29
N ILE A 83 -23.42 -7.91 -7.99
CA ILE A 83 -24.72 -7.28 -7.77
C ILE A 83 -25.39 -7.92 -6.56
N LYS A 84 -25.65 -7.13 -5.52
CA LYS A 84 -26.43 -7.56 -4.37
C LYS A 84 -27.93 -7.46 -4.66
N ARG A 85 -28.75 -8.19 -3.87
CA ARG A 85 -30.23 -8.12 -3.91
C ARG A 85 -30.84 -8.37 -5.31
N ARG A 86 -30.21 -9.24 -6.11
CA ARG A 86 -30.63 -9.58 -7.49
C ARG A 86 -32.12 -9.89 -7.62
N GLY A 87 -32.69 -10.63 -6.67
CA GLY A 87 -34.12 -10.95 -6.64
C GLY A 87 -35.03 -9.71 -6.57
N LYS A 88 -34.69 -8.72 -5.74
CA LYS A 88 -35.46 -7.47 -5.60
C LYS A 88 -35.38 -6.57 -6.83
N HIS A 89 -34.35 -6.76 -7.66
CA HIS A 89 -34.18 -6.04 -8.93
C HIS A 89 -34.72 -6.81 -10.15
N GLY A 90 -35.40 -7.96 -9.96
CA GLY A 90 -35.91 -8.76 -11.07
C GLY A 90 -34.82 -9.40 -11.95
N LEU A 91 -33.63 -9.61 -11.37
CA LEU A 91 -32.45 -10.15 -12.05
C LEU A 91 -32.24 -11.66 -11.77
N LEU A 92 -33.32 -12.39 -11.52
CA LEU A 92 -33.30 -13.85 -11.35
C LEU A 92 -34.32 -14.50 -12.28
N ALA A 93 -33.88 -15.46 -13.09
CA ALA A 93 -34.76 -16.38 -13.79
C ALA A 93 -34.79 -17.70 -13.00
N LEU A 94 -35.92 -18.02 -12.37
CA LEU A 94 -36.07 -19.20 -11.51
C LEU A 94 -36.93 -20.27 -12.19
N ASN A 95 -36.58 -21.55 -11.96
CA ASN A 95 -37.33 -22.72 -12.44
C ASN A 95 -37.58 -22.70 -13.96
N LYS A 96 -36.52 -22.42 -14.73
CA LYS A 96 -36.56 -22.33 -16.19
C LYS A 96 -35.95 -23.57 -16.83
N ASP A 97 -36.42 -23.98 -18.00
CA ASP A 97 -35.59 -24.84 -18.85
C ASP A 97 -34.49 -24.02 -19.54
N TRP A 98 -33.57 -24.70 -20.23
CA TRP A 98 -32.47 -24.01 -20.89
C TRP A 98 -32.92 -23.06 -22.00
N ALA A 99 -33.97 -23.38 -22.76
CA ALA A 99 -34.45 -22.48 -23.81
C ALA A 99 -34.95 -21.15 -23.22
N GLU A 100 -35.73 -21.23 -22.13
CA GLU A 100 -36.20 -20.07 -21.37
C GLU A 100 -35.05 -19.28 -20.72
N ALA A 101 -34.09 -19.97 -20.09
CA ALA A 101 -32.95 -19.34 -19.43
C ALA A 101 -32.03 -18.65 -20.46
N ARG A 102 -31.77 -19.31 -21.59
CA ARG A 102 -31.00 -18.80 -22.71
C ARG A 102 -31.63 -17.53 -23.28
N GLN A 103 -32.93 -17.55 -23.56
CA GLN A 103 -33.65 -16.36 -24.02
C GLN A 103 -33.56 -15.22 -23.00
N TRP A 104 -33.72 -15.52 -21.71
CA TRP A 104 -33.63 -14.52 -20.65
C TRP A 104 -32.26 -13.83 -20.59
N ILE A 105 -31.18 -14.59 -20.84
CA ILE A 105 -29.80 -14.09 -20.94
C ILE A 105 -29.64 -13.24 -22.20
N GLU A 106 -30.06 -13.73 -23.37
CA GLU A 106 -29.99 -13.01 -24.65
C GLU A 106 -30.73 -11.67 -24.60
N GLU A 107 -31.86 -11.60 -23.88
CA GLU A 107 -32.61 -10.37 -23.68
C GLU A 107 -31.92 -9.35 -22.77
N ARG A 108 -30.90 -9.72 -22.00
CA ARG A 108 -30.28 -8.86 -20.96
C ARG A 108 -28.81 -8.60 -21.19
N ALA A 109 -28.09 -9.55 -21.77
CA ALA A 109 -26.69 -9.43 -22.12
C ALA A 109 -26.49 -8.21 -23.03
N GLY A 110 -25.49 -7.38 -22.70
CA GLY A 110 -25.18 -6.16 -23.44
C GLY A 110 -26.09 -4.97 -23.14
N LYS A 111 -27.13 -5.15 -22.30
CA LYS A 111 -28.01 -4.04 -21.89
C LYS A 111 -27.49 -3.35 -20.63
N GLU A 112 -27.63 -2.04 -20.64
CA GLU A 112 -27.37 -1.19 -19.49
C GLU A 112 -28.53 -1.27 -18.50
N ILE A 113 -28.22 -1.42 -17.21
CA ILE A 113 -29.18 -1.41 -16.12
C ILE A 113 -28.71 -0.45 -15.04
N LYS A 114 -29.67 0.17 -14.34
CA LYS A 114 -29.41 1.01 -13.18
C LYS A 114 -29.80 0.27 -11.90
N ILE A 115 -28.83 0.11 -11.00
CA ILE A 115 -29.01 -0.46 -9.67
C ILE A 115 -28.65 0.62 -8.66
N GLU A 116 -29.65 1.08 -7.91
CA GLU A 116 -29.51 2.19 -6.97
C GLU A 116 -28.89 3.44 -7.64
N ARG A 117 -27.67 3.83 -7.27
CA ARG A 117 -26.93 4.97 -7.84
C ARG A 117 -26.01 4.59 -9.02
N THR A 118 -25.84 3.30 -9.29
CA THR A 118 -24.81 2.77 -10.19
C THR A 118 -25.45 2.22 -11.46
N THR A 119 -24.94 2.64 -12.60
CA THR A 119 -25.38 2.15 -13.91
C THR A 119 -24.28 1.27 -14.50
N GLY A 120 -24.63 0.12 -15.08
CA GLY A 120 -23.66 -0.80 -15.66
C GLY A 120 -24.28 -1.75 -16.68
N VAL A 121 -23.43 -2.31 -17.55
CA VAL A 121 -23.84 -3.29 -18.56
C VAL A 121 -23.78 -4.71 -18.00
N LEU A 122 -24.84 -5.48 -18.24
CA LEU A 122 -24.88 -6.90 -17.92
C LEU A 122 -24.09 -7.71 -18.97
N LYS A 123 -23.07 -8.43 -18.53
CA LYS A 123 -22.14 -9.18 -19.39
C LYS A 123 -21.68 -10.52 -18.83
N THR A 124 -21.89 -10.73 -17.53
CA THR A 124 -21.48 -11.96 -16.86
C THR A 124 -22.68 -12.57 -16.17
N PHE A 125 -22.94 -13.85 -16.45
CA PHE A 125 -24.07 -14.60 -15.93
C PHE A 125 -23.60 -15.94 -15.38
N LEU A 126 -24.33 -16.43 -14.40
CA LEU A 126 -24.17 -17.76 -13.82
C LEU A 126 -25.49 -18.51 -14.00
N VAL A 127 -25.38 -19.74 -14.48
CA VAL A 127 -26.48 -20.69 -14.59
C VAL A 127 -26.19 -21.90 -13.73
N GLU A 128 -27.15 -22.29 -12.92
CA GLU A 128 -27.07 -23.41 -11.98
C GLU A 128 -28.40 -24.18 -11.93
N PRO A 129 -28.42 -25.44 -11.49
CA PRO A 129 -29.66 -26.18 -11.32
C PRO A 129 -30.61 -25.49 -10.34
N PHE A 130 -31.89 -25.42 -10.68
CA PHE A 130 -32.95 -25.06 -9.77
C PHE A 130 -33.10 -26.18 -8.73
N ALA A 131 -32.98 -25.82 -7.46
CA ALA A 131 -33.20 -26.72 -6.34
C ALA A 131 -34.61 -26.47 -5.77
N PRO A 132 -35.60 -27.35 -5.99
CA PRO A 132 -36.90 -27.23 -5.34
C PRO A 132 -36.74 -27.53 -3.84
N HIS A 133 -37.12 -26.59 -2.98
CA HIS A 133 -37.02 -26.77 -1.54
C HIS A 133 -38.12 -25.97 -0.81
N PRO A 134 -38.59 -26.45 0.36
CA PRO A 134 -39.48 -25.67 1.21
C PRO A 134 -38.76 -24.48 1.86
N ALA A 135 -39.46 -23.36 2.06
CA ALA A 135 -38.88 -22.15 2.68
C ALA A 135 -38.31 -22.38 4.10
N ASN A 136 -38.89 -23.31 4.87
CA ASN A 136 -38.39 -23.68 6.21
C ASN A 136 -37.06 -24.47 6.19
N THR A 137 -36.47 -24.68 5.01
CA THR A 137 -35.14 -25.27 4.83
C THR A 137 -34.09 -24.25 4.46
N GLU A 138 -34.47 -22.97 4.28
CA GLU A 138 -33.56 -21.85 4.00
C GLU A 138 -33.00 -21.27 5.31
N TYR A 139 -31.68 -21.17 5.37
CA TYR A 139 -30.90 -20.58 6.46
C TYR A 139 -30.04 -19.44 5.91
N TYR A 140 -29.51 -18.63 6.81
CA TYR A 140 -28.50 -17.62 6.51
C TYR A 140 -27.22 -17.95 7.30
N ILE A 141 -26.07 -17.82 6.65
CA ILE A 141 -24.78 -17.84 7.33
C ILE A 141 -23.84 -16.80 6.75
N CYS A 142 -23.11 -16.10 7.62
CA CYS A 142 -22.02 -15.21 7.24
C CYS A 142 -20.83 -15.37 8.19
N ILE A 143 -19.62 -15.37 7.63
CA ILE A 143 -18.37 -15.31 8.38
C ILE A 143 -17.62 -14.05 7.96
N ASN A 144 -17.32 -13.17 8.92
CA ASN A 144 -16.62 -11.92 8.66
C ASN A 144 -15.47 -11.70 9.66
N SER A 145 -14.32 -11.30 9.13
CA SER A 145 -13.13 -10.99 9.91
C SER A 145 -13.29 -9.61 10.55
N VAL A 146 -13.04 -9.54 11.86
CA VAL A 146 -12.86 -8.30 12.63
C VAL A 146 -11.49 -8.32 13.32
N ARG A 147 -11.15 -7.25 14.03
CA ARG A 147 -9.86 -7.12 14.71
C ARG A 147 -9.67 -8.26 15.70
N GLU A 148 -10.67 -8.52 16.53
CA GLU A 148 -10.65 -9.45 17.67
C GLU A 148 -10.73 -10.94 17.27
N GLY A 149 -11.13 -11.24 16.02
CA GLY A 149 -11.41 -12.60 15.59
C GLY A 149 -12.30 -12.68 14.35
N ASP A 150 -12.94 -13.81 14.16
CA ASP A 150 -13.88 -14.04 13.07
C ASP A 150 -15.29 -14.20 13.67
N TYR A 151 -16.24 -13.36 13.27
CA TYR A 151 -17.65 -13.55 13.64
C TYR A 151 -18.31 -14.56 12.71
N ILE A 152 -19.08 -15.48 13.27
CA ILE A 152 -20.06 -16.31 12.57
C ILE A 152 -21.45 -15.78 12.92
N LEU A 153 -22.19 -15.36 11.90
CA LEU A 153 -23.57 -14.92 11.98
C LEU A 153 -24.45 -16.02 11.39
N PHE A 154 -25.53 -16.36 12.09
CA PHE A 154 -26.48 -17.38 11.65
C PHE A 154 -27.92 -16.97 11.97
N THR A 155 -28.86 -17.23 11.05
CA THR A 155 -30.29 -17.23 11.37
C THR A 155 -31.03 -18.36 10.67
N HIS A 156 -32.08 -18.84 11.33
CA HIS A 156 -32.99 -19.87 10.81
C HIS A 156 -34.02 -19.33 9.80
N GLU A 157 -34.10 -18.01 9.64
CA GLU A 157 -34.94 -17.32 8.66
C GLU A 157 -34.09 -16.88 7.46
N GLY A 158 -33.70 -17.82 6.58
CA GLY A 158 -32.96 -17.49 5.35
C GLY A 158 -33.82 -16.86 4.25
N GLY A 159 -33.20 -16.63 3.09
CA GLY A 159 -33.89 -16.27 1.85
C GLY A 159 -33.92 -14.78 1.52
N ILE A 160 -34.71 -14.42 0.50
CA ILE A 160 -34.78 -13.07 -0.07
C ILE A 160 -35.34 -12.03 0.92
N GLU A 161 -36.20 -12.48 1.84
CA GLU A 161 -36.92 -11.63 2.79
C GLU A 161 -36.36 -11.67 4.22
N VAL A 162 -35.08 -12.04 4.38
CA VAL A 162 -34.41 -12.07 5.70
C VAL A 162 -34.49 -10.73 6.45
N GLY A 163 -34.51 -9.60 5.75
CA GLY A 163 -34.63 -8.27 6.35
C GLY A 163 -33.29 -7.76 6.92
N ASP A 164 -33.31 -7.14 8.09
CA ASP A 164 -32.11 -6.68 8.80
C ASP A 164 -31.42 -7.86 9.50
N VAL A 165 -30.45 -8.45 8.80
CA VAL A 165 -29.73 -9.62 9.27
C VAL A 165 -28.87 -9.31 10.49
N ASP A 166 -28.30 -8.11 10.58
CA ASP A 166 -27.40 -7.75 11.68
C ASP A 166 -28.12 -7.69 13.03
N ALA A 167 -29.42 -7.36 13.01
CA ALA A 167 -30.28 -7.37 14.18
C ALA A 167 -30.86 -8.77 14.50
N LYS A 168 -31.15 -9.58 13.47
CA LYS A 168 -31.78 -10.89 13.62
C LYS A 168 -30.80 -12.04 13.88
N ALA A 169 -29.62 -12.01 13.26
CA ALA A 169 -28.70 -13.11 13.29
C ALA A 169 -28.06 -13.27 14.67
N LEU A 170 -27.97 -14.52 15.09
CA LEU A 170 -27.18 -14.93 16.25
C LEU A 170 -25.70 -14.83 15.88
N LYS A 171 -24.88 -14.34 16.80
CA LYS A 171 -23.46 -14.05 16.54
C LYS A 171 -22.59 -14.86 17.49
N LEU A 172 -21.57 -15.51 16.94
CA LEU A 172 -20.51 -16.19 17.69
C LEU A 172 -19.17 -15.63 17.24
N LEU A 173 -18.39 -15.08 18.16
CA LEU A 173 -17.04 -14.61 17.88
C LEU A 173 -16.06 -15.76 18.15
N ILE A 174 -15.25 -16.11 17.15
CA ILE A 174 -14.08 -16.98 17.32
C ILE A 174 -12.86 -16.08 17.48
N PRO A 175 -12.28 -15.96 18.69
CA PRO A 175 -11.12 -15.10 18.90
C PRO A 175 -9.91 -15.55 18.09
N VAL A 176 -9.00 -14.61 17.78
CA VAL A 176 -7.76 -14.93 17.06
C VAL A 176 -6.95 -16.01 17.81
N ASN A 177 -6.52 -17.04 17.08
CA ASN A 177 -5.78 -18.21 17.60
C ASN A 177 -6.54 -19.06 18.63
N ALA A 178 -7.83 -18.83 18.85
CA ALA A 178 -8.63 -19.72 19.68
C ALA A 178 -8.84 -21.08 19.00
N GLU A 179 -9.12 -22.10 19.80
CA GLU A 179 -9.60 -23.38 19.29
C GLU A 179 -10.98 -23.20 18.64
N VAL A 180 -11.30 -24.09 17.70
CA VAL A 180 -12.62 -24.10 17.05
C VAL A 180 -13.70 -24.36 18.12
N PRO A 181 -14.82 -23.61 18.14
CA PRO A 181 -15.89 -23.80 19.10
C PRO A 181 -16.39 -25.24 19.18
N SER A 182 -16.77 -25.68 20.38
CA SER A 182 -17.31 -27.02 20.56
C SER A 182 -18.67 -27.18 19.85
N ALA A 183 -19.02 -28.42 19.48
CA ALA A 183 -20.33 -28.70 18.87
C ALA A 183 -21.50 -28.22 19.75
N GLN A 184 -21.37 -28.31 21.07
CA GLN A 184 -22.39 -27.85 22.01
C GLN A 184 -22.50 -26.33 22.04
N GLU A 185 -21.37 -25.62 22.02
CA GLU A 185 -21.34 -24.16 21.97
C GLU A 185 -22.01 -23.62 20.70
N ILE A 186 -21.73 -24.22 19.53
CA ILE A 186 -22.39 -23.85 18.26
C ILE A 186 -23.90 -24.09 18.35
N LYS A 187 -24.33 -25.21 18.94
CA LYS A 187 -25.75 -25.52 19.12
C LYS A 187 -26.47 -24.50 20.00
N ASP A 188 -25.87 -24.17 21.13
CA ASP A 188 -26.48 -23.29 22.14
C ASP A 188 -26.47 -21.82 21.72
N THR A 189 -25.49 -21.41 20.92
CA THR A 189 -25.34 -20.01 20.47
C THR A 189 -26.00 -19.73 19.12
N LEU A 190 -25.66 -20.51 18.09
CA LEU A 190 -26.07 -20.25 16.70
C LEU A 190 -27.30 -21.05 16.27
N LEU A 191 -27.52 -22.26 16.79
CA LEU A 191 -28.54 -23.18 16.29
C LEU A 191 -29.73 -23.39 17.24
N LYS A 192 -29.91 -22.50 18.23
CA LYS A 192 -30.96 -22.63 19.26
C LYS A 192 -32.39 -22.69 18.68
N ASP A 193 -32.61 -21.97 17.59
CA ASP A 193 -33.90 -21.86 16.89
C ASP A 193 -34.03 -22.86 15.72
N VAL A 194 -33.02 -23.71 15.52
CA VAL A 194 -33.02 -24.77 14.50
C VAL A 194 -33.60 -26.06 15.08
N PRO A 195 -34.42 -26.83 14.33
CA PRO A 195 -34.89 -28.14 14.78
C PRO A 195 -33.75 -29.10 15.15
N GLU A 196 -33.90 -29.81 16.28
CA GLU A 196 -32.83 -30.65 16.87
C GLU A 196 -32.25 -31.65 15.88
N PHE A 197 -33.09 -32.28 15.06
CA PHE A 197 -32.71 -33.28 14.06
C PHE A 197 -31.79 -32.75 12.94
N LYS A 198 -31.66 -31.42 12.76
CA LYS A 198 -30.74 -30.80 11.78
C LYS A 198 -29.45 -30.25 12.39
N ARG A 199 -29.39 -30.14 13.72
CA ARG A 199 -28.31 -29.38 14.37
C ARG A 199 -26.94 -30.00 14.12
N ASP A 200 -26.80 -31.31 14.19
CA ASP A 200 -25.52 -31.99 13.99
C ASP A 200 -24.95 -31.80 12.57
N VAL A 201 -25.84 -31.83 11.57
CA VAL A 201 -25.50 -31.57 10.17
C VAL A 201 -24.96 -30.15 9.99
N LEU A 202 -25.66 -29.16 10.58
CA LEU A 202 -25.26 -27.76 10.53
C LEU A 202 -23.98 -27.49 11.30
N VAL A 203 -23.76 -28.16 12.43
CA VAL A 203 -22.48 -28.09 13.17
C VAL A 203 -21.32 -28.57 12.30
N ASP A 204 -21.45 -29.74 11.65
CA ASP A 204 -20.40 -30.27 10.77
C ASP A 204 -20.14 -29.32 9.57
N PHE A 205 -21.20 -28.79 8.97
CA PHE A 205 -21.08 -27.81 7.88
C PHE A 205 -20.40 -26.51 8.34
N ILE A 206 -20.81 -25.92 9.47
CA ILE A 206 -20.24 -24.67 10.01
C ILE A 206 -18.75 -24.85 10.30
N ASN A 207 -18.35 -25.98 10.92
CA ASN A 207 -16.95 -26.26 11.23
C ASN A 207 -16.10 -26.38 9.95
N ARG A 208 -16.59 -27.11 8.95
CA ARG A 208 -15.92 -27.25 7.65
C ARG A 208 -15.86 -25.92 6.88
N LEU A 209 -16.93 -25.13 6.91
CA LEU A 209 -16.98 -23.82 6.28
C LEU A 209 -15.97 -22.87 6.93
N TYR A 210 -15.87 -22.87 8.26
CA TYR A 210 -14.87 -22.10 8.99
C TYR A 210 -13.45 -22.56 8.67
N ALA A 211 -13.20 -23.87 8.57
CA ALA A 211 -11.90 -24.38 8.14
C ALA A 211 -11.49 -23.86 6.75
N VAL A 212 -12.41 -23.87 5.78
CA VAL A 212 -12.16 -23.27 4.45
C VAL A 212 -11.92 -21.77 4.54
N TYR A 213 -12.71 -21.06 5.34
CA TYR A 213 -12.59 -19.61 5.56
C TYR A 213 -11.19 -19.24 6.06
N VAL A 214 -10.65 -20.02 7.00
CA VAL A 214 -9.31 -19.84 7.54
C VAL A 214 -8.23 -20.24 6.52
N ASP A 215 -8.33 -21.45 5.97
CA ASP A 215 -7.29 -22.07 5.13
C ASP A 215 -7.03 -21.32 3.81
N LEU A 216 -8.08 -20.68 3.28
CA LEU A 216 -8.04 -19.90 2.04
C LEU A 216 -7.95 -18.39 2.25
N HIS A 217 -7.79 -17.92 3.49
CA HIS A 217 -7.69 -16.50 3.82
C HIS A 217 -8.89 -15.65 3.32
N PHE A 218 -10.11 -16.12 3.57
CA PHE A 218 -11.29 -15.27 3.41
C PHE A 218 -11.32 -14.16 4.47
N THR A 219 -11.83 -12.99 4.09
CA THR A 219 -12.15 -11.87 4.98
C THR A 219 -13.65 -11.65 5.12
N TYR A 220 -14.43 -12.17 4.18
CA TYR A 220 -15.89 -12.19 4.19
C TYR A 220 -16.40 -13.38 3.39
N LEU A 221 -17.38 -14.11 3.92
CA LEU A 221 -18.06 -15.20 3.24
C LEU A 221 -19.50 -15.25 3.72
N GLU A 222 -20.46 -15.02 2.82
CA GLU A 222 -21.89 -15.03 3.11
C GLU A 222 -22.59 -15.99 2.16
N ILE A 223 -23.50 -16.81 2.69
CA ILE A 223 -24.36 -17.72 1.95
C ILE A 223 -25.81 -17.41 2.31
N ASN A 224 -26.60 -16.95 1.34
CA ASN A 224 -28.01 -16.65 1.53
C ASN A 224 -28.88 -16.81 0.25
N PRO A 225 -29.71 -17.86 0.14
CA PRO A 225 -30.00 -18.86 1.17
C PRO A 225 -28.98 -20.02 1.17
N LEU A 226 -28.70 -20.51 2.37
CA LEU A 226 -28.15 -21.84 2.63
C LEU A 226 -29.32 -22.81 2.80
N VAL A 227 -29.42 -23.83 1.95
CA VAL A 227 -30.50 -24.83 2.04
C VAL A 227 -29.97 -26.13 2.63
N VAL A 228 -30.64 -26.63 3.66
CA VAL A 228 -30.31 -27.93 4.28
C VAL A 228 -31.54 -28.83 4.27
N THR A 229 -31.46 -29.93 3.52
CA THR A 229 -32.57 -30.89 3.42
C THR A 229 -32.79 -31.61 4.75
N ASP A 230 -34.02 -32.05 4.99
CA ASP A 230 -34.33 -32.88 6.15
C ASP A 230 -33.57 -34.22 6.06
N PRO A 231 -33.05 -34.75 7.18
CA PRO A 231 -32.53 -36.11 7.22
C PRO A 231 -33.64 -37.11 6.89
N ALA A 232 -33.35 -38.04 5.97
CA ALA A 232 -34.24 -39.13 5.59
C ALA A 232 -33.53 -40.48 5.80
N GLU A 233 -34.29 -41.52 6.13
CA GLU A 233 -33.73 -42.84 6.45
C GLU A 233 -32.96 -43.41 5.24
N GLY A 234 -31.66 -43.69 5.42
CA GLY A 234 -30.78 -44.18 4.36
C GLY A 234 -30.25 -43.12 3.39
N GLN A 235 -30.51 -41.82 3.61
CA GLN A 235 -30.00 -40.73 2.78
C GLN A 235 -29.27 -39.67 3.63
N THR A 236 -28.04 -39.35 3.24
CA THR A 236 -27.28 -38.27 3.86
C THR A 236 -27.92 -36.92 3.52
N PRO A 237 -28.20 -36.03 4.51
CA PRO A 237 -28.69 -34.68 4.27
C PRO A 237 -27.84 -33.94 3.23
N GLN A 238 -28.49 -33.21 2.33
CA GLN A 238 -27.82 -32.38 1.34
C GLN A 238 -27.74 -30.94 1.83
N VAL A 239 -26.56 -30.33 1.67
CA VAL A 239 -26.34 -28.91 1.92
C VAL A 239 -26.07 -28.20 0.60
N MET A 240 -26.91 -27.21 0.28
CA MET A 240 -26.86 -26.45 -0.97
C MET A 240 -26.68 -24.96 -0.66
N TYR A 241 -25.64 -24.34 -1.21
CA TYR A 241 -25.36 -22.91 -1.08
C TYR A 241 -25.83 -22.19 -2.34
N LEU A 242 -27.08 -21.71 -2.35
CA LEU A 242 -27.73 -21.19 -3.55
C LEU A 242 -27.22 -19.81 -3.96
N ASP A 243 -26.78 -19.01 -2.99
CA ASP A 243 -26.11 -17.73 -3.23
C ASP A 243 -24.82 -17.66 -2.42
N LEU A 244 -23.78 -17.06 -2.98
CA LEU A 244 -22.52 -16.84 -2.27
C LEU A 244 -21.94 -15.47 -2.60
N ALA A 245 -21.64 -14.70 -1.56
CA ALA A 245 -20.90 -13.45 -1.64
C ALA A 245 -19.63 -13.56 -0.80
N ALA A 246 -18.45 -13.29 -1.41
CA ALA A 246 -17.19 -13.48 -0.71
C ALA A 246 -16.10 -12.45 -1.03
N LYS A 247 -15.17 -12.28 -0.09
CA LYS A 247 -13.93 -11.52 -0.24
C LYS A 247 -12.76 -12.38 0.27
N LEU A 248 -11.74 -12.53 -0.57
CA LEU A 248 -10.44 -13.08 -0.21
C LEU A 248 -9.48 -11.94 0.13
N ASP A 249 -8.54 -12.21 1.03
CA ASP A 249 -7.40 -11.33 1.27
C ASP A 249 -6.38 -11.50 0.14
N GLN A 250 -6.36 -10.56 -0.81
CA GLN A 250 -5.45 -10.60 -1.95
C GLN A 250 -3.97 -10.60 -1.53
N THR A 251 -3.63 -10.01 -0.38
CA THR A 251 -2.24 -9.99 0.10
C THR A 251 -1.74 -11.38 0.52
N ALA A 252 -2.65 -12.33 0.74
CA ALA A 252 -2.35 -13.74 1.00
C ALA A 252 -2.09 -14.56 -0.28
N GLU A 253 -2.08 -13.96 -1.48
CA GLU A 253 -1.89 -14.68 -2.75
C GLU A 253 -0.59 -15.50 -2.79
N PHE A 254 0.48 -15.01 -2.17
CA PHE A 254 1.73 -15.77 -2.13
C PHE A 254 1.66 -17.06 -1.29
N GLU A 255 0.69 -17.16 -0.37
CA GLU A 255 0.47 -18.30 0.52
C GLU A 255 -0.69 -19.18 0.00
N SER A 256 -1.80 -18.56 -0.37
CA SER A 256 -3.06 -19.24 -0.73
C SER A 256 -3.35 -19.28 -2.23
N GLY A 257 -2.60 -18.56 -3.06
CA GLY A 257 -2.78 -18.51 -4.51
C GLY A 257 -2.84 -19.88 -5.20
N PRO A 258 -1.94 -20.84 -4.88
CA PRO A 258 -2.02 -22.20 -5.41
C PRO A 258 -3.32 -22.92 -5.02
N LYS A 259 -3.81 -22.70 -3.79
CA LYS A 259 -5.08 -23.28 -3.31
C LYS A 259 -6.30 -22.65 -3.99
N TRP A 260 -6.22 -21.37 -4.33
CA TRP A 260 -7.27 -20.70 -5.11
C TRP A 260 -7.28 -21.18 -6.56
N ALA A 261 -6.11 -21.32 -7.17
CA ALA A 261 -5.94 -21.72 -8.57
C ALA A 261 -6.46 -23.14 -8.84
N ILE A 262 -6.11 -24.11 -7.99
CA ILE A 262 -6.52 -25.52 -8.17
C ILE A 262 -8.04 -25.71 -8.17
N ALA A 263 -8.79 -24.93 -7.37
CA ALA A 263 -10.25 -25.02 -7.35
C ALA A 263 -10.89 -24.55 -8.66
N ARG A 264 -10.15 -23.78 -9.48
CA ARG A 264 -10.59 -23.25 -10.77
C ARG A 264 -10.13 -24.09 -11.96
N ALA A 265 -9.53 -25.25 -11.73
CA ALA A 265 -9.12 -26.15 -12.80
C ALA A 265 -10.32 -26.59 -13.66
N PRO A 266 -10.17 -26.73 -15.00
CA PRO A 266 -11.25 -27.17 -15.90
C PRO A 266 -11.99 -28.43 -15.42
N GLN A 267 -11.24 -29.40 -14.88
CA GLN A 267 -11.80 -30.66 -14.36
C GLN A 267 -12.76 -30.49 -13.17
N PHE A 268 -12.65 -29.39 -12.42
CA PHE A 268 -13.50 -29.07 -11.27
C PHE A 268 -14.56 -28.01 -11.62
N SER A 269 -14.39 -27.29 -12.73
CA SER A 269 -15.35 -26.33 -13.26
C SER A 269 -16.30 -26.91 -14.32
N GLY A 270 -16.28 -28.22 -14.55
CA GLY A 270 -17.18 -28.90 -15.50
C GLY A 270 -16.75 -28.84 -16.97
N GLN A 271 -15.50 -28.46 -17.28
CA GLN A 271 -14.96 -28.42 -18.65
C GLN A 271 -14.01 -29.60 -18.90
N ALA A 272 -14.12 -30.27 -20.05
CA ALA A 272 -13.18 -31.31 -20.48
C ALA A 272 -11.80 -30.69 -20.77
N GLY A 273 -10.76 -31.05 -20.01
CA GLY A 273 -9.43 -30.44 -20.12
C GLY A 273 -8.46 -31.20 -21.02
N ASP A 274 -7.70 -30.47 -21.85
CA ASP A 274 -6.43 -30.92 -22.45
C ASP A 274 -5.29 -30.72 -21.43
N SER A 275 -4.37 -31.66 -21.39
CA SER A 275 -3.28 -31.72 -20.40
C SER A 275 -2.25 -30.60 -20.56
N GLN A 276 -2.22 -29.63 -19.64
CA GLN A 276 -1.03 -28.82 -19.36
C GLN A 276 -0.84 -28.60 -17.86
N HIS A 277 0.36 -28.92 -17.36
CA HIS A 277 0.89 -28.49 -16.04
C HIS A 277 1.77 -27.25 -16.27
N VAL A 278 1.79 -26.27 -15.36
CA VAL A 278 2.47 -26.34 -14.05
C VAL A 278 1.59 -25.68 -12.97
N ASP A 279 1.14 -26.45 -11.97
CA ASP A 279 0.37 -26.04 -10.78
C ASP A 279 -1.12 -25.60 -10.92
N GLN A 280 -1.83 -26.48 -11.64
CA GLN A 280 -3.21 -26.98 -11.47
C GLN A 280 -4.44 -26.10 -11.73
N GLY A 281 -4.34 -24.79 -11.98
CA GLY A 281 -5.50 -24.02 -12.49
C GLY A 281 -5.22 -22.53 -12.71
N PRO A 282 -6.17 -21.75 -13.26
CA PRO A 282 -5.96 -20.33 -13.55
C PRO A 282 -5.91 -19.48 -12.26
N PRO A 283 -5.03 -18.44 -12.17
CA PRO A 283 -4.95 -17.54 -11.02
C PRO A 283 -6.27 -16.84 -10.70
N MET A 284 -6.56 -16.62 -9.42
CA MET A 284 -7.81 -16.00 -8.97
C MET A 284 -8.06 -14.64 -9.65
N GLU A 285 -9.31 -14.40 -10.07
CA GLU A 285 -9.71 -13.14 -10.69
C GLU A 285 -10.46 -12.27 -9.67
N PHE A 286 -10.06 -11.00 -9.55
CA PHE A 286 -10.73 -10.02 -8.69
C PHE A 286 -11.51 -9.02 -9.57
N PRO A 287 -12.82 -9.20 -9.77
CA PRO A 287 -13.60 -8.34 -10.65
C PRO A 287 -13.76 -6.92 -10.08
N ALA A 288 -13.88 -5.93 -10.97
CA ALA A 288 -14.29 -4.58 -10.60
C ALA A 288 -15.72 -4.57 -10.00
N PRO A 289 -16.06 -3.58 -9.17
CA PRO A 289 -17.44 -3.35 -8.74
C PRO A 289 -18.40 -3.19 -9.93
N PHE A 290 -19.67 -3.54 -9.73
CA PHE A 290 -20.71 -3.30 -10.74
C PHE A 290 -20.71 -1.83 -11.18
N GLY A 291 -20.94 -1.58 -12.48
CA GLY A 291 -20.90 -0.24 -13.07
C GLY A 291 -19.53 0.23 -13.56
N ARG A 292 -18.46 -0.53 -13.28
CA ARG A 292 -17.12 -0.26 -13.82
C ARG A 292 -16.54 -1.50 -14.48
N GLU A 293 -15.67 -1.27 -15.46
CA GLU A 293 -14.82 -2.30 -16.05
C GLU A 293 -13.37 -1.96 -15.78
N LEU A 294 -12.58 -2.98 -15.42
CA LEU A 294 -11.12 -2.85 -15.41
C LEU A 294 -10.67 -2.49 -16.82
N THR A 295 -10.07 -1.32 -16.98
CA THR A 295 -9.47 -0.95 -18.25
C THR A 295 -8.19 -1.76 -18.47
N ARG A 296 -7.73 -1.86 -19.71
CA ARG A 296 -6.45 -2.54 -20.03
C ARG A 296 -5.29 -1.93 -19.24
N GLU A 297 -5.34 -0.63 -19.05
CA GLU A 297 -4.35 0.18 -18.35
C GLU A 297 -4.36 -0.09 -16.85
N GLU A 298 -5.54 -0.21 -16.24
CA GLU A 298 -5.67 -0.57 -14.81
C GLU A 298 -5.12 -1.97 -14.55
N ALA A 299 -5.44 -2.94 -15.43
CA ALA A 299 -4.90 -4.29 -15.34
C ALA A 299 -3.37 -4.31 -15.47
N TYR A 300 -2.81 -3.49 -16.37
CA TYR A 300 -1.35 -3.37 -16.54
C TYR A 300 -0.68 -2.79 -15.28
N ILE A 301 -1.24 -1.74 -14.68
CA ILE A 301 -0.71 -1.18 -13.43
C ILE A 301 -0.83 -2.18 -12.27
N GLN A 302 -1.95 -2.90 -12.17
CA GLN A 302 -2.14 -3.95 -11.18
C GLN A 302 -1.11 -5.09 -11.32
N GLU A 303 -0.74 -5.45 -12.56
CA GLU A 303 0.31 -6.43 -12.83
C GLU A 303 1.70 -5.93 -12.40
N LEU A 304 2.01 -4.65 -12.67
CA LEU A 304 3.28 -4.03 -12.23
C LEU A 304 3.39 -4.00 -10.71
N ASP A 305 2.30 -3.63 -10.03
CA ASP A 305 2.17 -3.60 -8.56
C ASP A 305 2.41 -4.98 -7.94
N GLY A 306 1.77 -6.02 -8.46
CA GLY A 306 1.93 -7.40 -7.97
C GLY A 306 3.35 -7.99 -8.10
N LYS A 307 4.22 -7.35 -8.90
CA LYS A 307 5.61 -7.79 -9.15
C LYS A 307 6.65 -7.00 -8.36
N THR A 308 6.24 -6.09 -7.47
CA THR A 308 7.17 -5.23 -6.74
C THR A 308 6.78 -5.05 -5.27
N GLY A 309 7.72 -4.58 -4.45
CA GLY A 309 7.46 -4.15 -3.07
C GLY A 309 7.06 -2.68 -2.97
N ALA A 310 7.08 -1.94 -4.08
CA ALA A 310 6.47 -0.61 -4.19
C ALA A 310 4.94 -0.75 -4.34
N SER A 311 4.21 0.34 -4.17
CA SER A 311 2.76 0.40 -4.43
C SER A 311 2.50 1.24 -5.69
N LEU A 312 1.73 0.70 -6.63
CA LEU A 312 1.32 1.34 -7.87
C LEU A 312 -0.18 1.09 -8.09
N LYS A 313 -1.02 2.10 -7.90
CA LYS A 313 -2.48 1.96 -8.03
C LYS A 313 -3.03 2.92 -9.07
N LEU A 314 -3.91 2.44 -9.93
CA LEU A 314 -4.62 3.26 -10.90
C LEU A 314 -6.09 2.85 -10.98
N THR A 315 -6.96 3.85 -10.99
CA THR A 315 -8.39 3.73 -11.21
C THR A 315 -8.85 4.90 -12.06
N VAL A 316 -9.38 4.61 -13.24
CA VAL A 316 -9.99 5.54 -14.17
C VAL A 316 -11.44 5.76 -13.74
N LEU A 317 -11.75 7.01 -13.40
CA LEU A 317 -13.07 7.45 -12.92
C LEU A 317 -13.90 8.04 -14.06
N ASN A 318 -13.30 8.96 -14.83
CA ASN A 318 -13.93 9.60 -15.97
C ASN A 318 -12.88 9.78 -17.09
N ARG A 319 -12.95 8.96 -18.15
CA ARG A 319 -11.98 9.01 -19.27
C ARG A 319 -11.95 10.38 -19.98
N GLU A 320 -13.08 11.07 -20.02
CA GLU A 320 -13.21 12.39 -20.65
C GLU A 320 -12.89 13.54 -19.69
N GLY A 321 -12.69 13.24 -18.41
CA GLY A 321 -12.38 14.24 -17.39
C GLY A 321 -11.10 15.01 -17.71
N ARG A 322 -11.11 16.32 -17.47
CA ARG A 322 -9.95 17.15 -17.75
C ARG A 322 -8.90 17.17 -16.62
N VAL A 323 -9.23 16.70 -15.42
CA VAL A 323 -8.35 16.76 -14.25
C VAL A 323 -7.70 15.40 -13.99
N TRP A 324 -6.39 15.31 -14.22
CA TRP A 324 -5.60 14.10 -14.05
C TRP A 324 -4.64 14.22 -12.87
N THR A 325 -4.42 13.11 -12.17
CA THR A 325 -3.56 13.06 -10.99
C THR A 325 -2.50 11.96 -11.12
N MET A 326 -1.26 12.31 -10.80
CA MET A 326 -0.11 11.42 -10.67
C MET A 326 0.59 11.76 -9.35
N VAL A 327 -0.06 11.40 -8.25
CA VAL A 327 0.34 11.80 -6.89
C VAL A 327 1.08 10.65 -6.22
N ALA A 328 2.19 10.94 -5.53
CA ALA A 328 2.91 9.90 -4.80
C ALA A 328 2.49 9.79 -3.33
N GLY A 329 2.13 8.58 -2.91
CA GLY A 329 1.65 8.22 -1.57
C GLY A 329 0.14 8.11 -1.47
N GLY A 330 -0.36 6.98 -0.95
CA GLY A 330 -1.79 6.72 -0.78
C GLY A 330 -2.55 7.80 0.01
N GLY A 331 -2.03 8.24 1.15
CA GLY A 331 -2.67 9.32 1.91
C GLY A 331 -2.65 10.67 1.17
N ALA A 332 -1.57 10.97 0.45
CA ALA A 332 -1.48 12.21 -0.32
C ALA A 332 -2.45 12.20 -1.51
N SER A 333 -2.56 11.10 -2.26
CA SER A 333 -3.48 11.02 -3.40
C SER A 333 -4.93 11.24 -2.98
N VAL A 334 -5.32 10.71 -1.81
CA VAL A 334 -6.65 10.95 -1.22
C VAL A 334 -6.85 12.44 -0.88
N VAL A 335 -5.86 13.08 -0.26
CA VAL A 335 -5.91 14.52 0.07
C VAL A 335 -6.03 15.40 -1.20
N TYR A 336 -5.33 15.06 -2.29
CA TYR A 336 -5.49 15.76 -3.57
C TYR A 336 -6.88 15.55 -4.17
N SER A 337 -7.41 14.31 -4.14
CA SER A 337 -8.76 14.03 -4.61
C SER A 337 -9.83 14.76 -3.79
N ASP A 338 -9.66 14.84 -2.46
CA ASP A 338 -10.51 15.63 -1.56
C ASP A 338 -10.49 17.12 -1.94
N ALA A 339 -9.31 17.71 -2.16
CA ALA A 339 -9.18 19.12 -2.55
C ALA A 339 -9.85 19.42 -3.90
N ILE A 340 -9.68 18.54 -4.90
CA ILE A 340 -10.31 18.67 -6.22
C ILE A 340 -11.84 18.57 -6.09
N ALA A 341 -12.33 17.60 -5.31
CA ALA A 341 -13.75 17.40 -5.08
C ALA A 341 -14.39 18.57 -4.30
N ALA A 342 -13.71 19.11 -3.29
CA ALA A 342 -14.17 20.24 -2.50
C ALA A 342 -14.35 21.53 -3.33
N LEU A 343 -13.57 21.69 -4.40
CA LEU A 343 -13.69 22.80 -5.35
C LEU A 343 -14.78 22.57 -6.43
N GLY A 344 -15.54 21.47 -6.36
CA GLY A 344 -16.63 21.17 -7.29
C GLY A 344 -16.20 20.47 -8.58
N TYR A 345 -14.95 20.01 -8.68
CA TYR A 345 -14.40 19.36 -9.88
C TYR A 345 -14.40 17.83 -9.80
N ALA A 346 -15.21 17.23 -8.91
CA ALA A 346 -15.31 15.77 -8.79
C ALA A 346 -15.73 15.07 -10.11
N ASN A 347 -16.65 15.68 -10.87
CA ASN A 347 -17.10 15.15 -12.16
C ASN A 347 -16.02 15.22 -13.26
N GLU A 348 -15.05 16.13 -13.10
CA GLU A 348 -13.93 16.33 -14.03
C GLU A 348 -12.68 15.54 -13.64
N LEU A 349 -12.68 14.91 -12.46
CA LEU A 349 -11.58 14.08 -11.98
C LEU A 349 -11.53 12.78 -12.80
N ALA A 350 -10.49 12.65 -13.60
CA ALA A 350 -10.38 11.58 -14.57
C ALA A 350 -9.91 10.26 -13.96
N ASN A 351 -9.05 10.34 -12.94
CA ASN A 351 -8.48 9.17 -12.29
C ASN A 351 -8.23 9.40 -10.80
N TYR A 352 -8.30 8.31 -10.05
CA TYR A 352 -7.62 8.14 -8.76
C TYR A 352 -6.41 7.23 -8.98
N GLY A 353 -5.27 7.57 -8.39
CA GLY A 353 -4.11 6.69 -8.43
C GLY A 353 -2.98 7.21 -7.58
N GLU A 354 -2.04 6.32 -7.26
CA GLU A 354 -0.85 6.66 -6.49
C GLU A 354 0.35 5.79 -6.87
N TYR A 355 1.54 6.32 -6.57
CA TYR A 355 2.78 5.54 -6.55
C TYR A 355 3.56 5.79 -5.26
N SER A 356 4.00 4.75 -4.58
CA SER A 356 4.77 4.85 -3.32
C SER A 356 5.62 3.61 -3.05
N GLY A 357 6.27 3.53 -1.87
CA GLY A 357 7.18 2.41 -1.57
C GLY A 357 8.51 2.45 -2.34
N ALA A 358 8.98 3.65 -2.73
CA ALA A 358 10.21 3.88 -3.50
C ALA A 358 10.31 3.07 -4.81
N PRO A 359 9.40 3.30 -5.77
CA PRO A 359 9.47 2.64 -7.07
C PRO A 359 10.73 3.07 -7.83
N THR A 360 11.19 2.19 -8.70
CA THR A 360 12.32 2.44 -9.61
C THR A 360 11.99 3.49 -10.66
N GLU A 361 13.02 4.01 -11.33
CA GLU A 361 12.86 4.91 -12.49
C GLU A 361 11.96 4.29 -13.57
N THR A 362 12.20 3.01 -13.91
CA THR A 362 11.43 2.29 -14.94
C THR A 362 9.98 2.11 -14.54
N GLN A 363 9.69 1.71 -13.30
CA GLN A 363 8.32 1.58 -12.81
C GLN A 363 7.58 2.92 -12.84
N THR A 364 8.25 3.98 -12.41
CA THR A 364 7.66 5.34 -12.43
C THR A 364 7.40 5.79 -13.87
N TYR A 365 8.29 5.47 -14.80
CA TYR A 365 8.09 5.72 -16.22
C TYR A 365 6.89 4.96 -16.80
N GLU A 366 6.75 3.66 -16.56
CA GLU A 366 5.62 2.88 -17.09
C GLU A 366 4.28 3.37 -16.52
N TYR A 367 4.27 3.73 -15.24
CA TYR A 367 3.11 4.34 -14.59
C TYR A 367 2.76 5.69 -15.22
N ALA A 368 3.75 6.59 -15.36
CA ALA A 368 3.56 7.90 -15.97
C ALA A 368 3.10 7.79 -17.43
N LYS A 369 3.77 6.96 -18.22
CA LYS A 369 3.43 6.68 -19.62
C LYS A 369 1.96 6.25 -19.76
N THR A 370 1.48 5.38 -18.88
CA THR A 370 0.10 4.90 -18.91
C THR A 370 -0.89 6.04 -18.69
N ILE A 371 -0.64 6.94 -17.73
CA ILE A 371 -1.48 8.12 -17.48
C ILE A 371 -1.43 9.10 -18.66
N LEU A 372 -0.24 9.37 -19.20
CA LEU A 372 -0.06 10.30 -20.31
C LEU A 372 -0.74 9.80 -21.58
N ASP A 373 -0.67 8.50 -21.86
CA ASP A 373 -1.40 7.86 -22.93
C ASP A 373 -2.91 8.02 -22.75
N LEU A 374 -3.45 7.66 -21.57
CA LEU A 374 -4.88 7.80 -21.28
C LEU A 374 -5.38 9.25 -21.45
N MET A 375 -4.66 10.23 -20.92
CA MET A 375 -5.10 11.63 -20.95
C MET A 375 -4.97 12.28 -22.33
N THR A 376 -4.21 11.70 -23.25
CA THR A 376 -4.00 12.22 -24.61
C THR A 376 -4.71 11.42 -25.70
N ARG A 377 -5.71 10.60 -25.30
CA ARG A 377 -6.68 9.99 -26.22
C ARG A 377 -7.85 10.93 -26.50
N GLY A 378 -8.49 10.71 -27.64
CA GLY A 378 -9.71 11.40 -28.06
C GLY A 378 -9.46 12.81 -28.60
N ASP A 379 -10.52 13.62 -28.62
CA ASP A 379 -10.44 15.01 -29.00
C ASP A 379 -9.90 15.87 -27.85
N ALA A 380 -9.27 16.99 -28.18
CA ALA A 380 -8.79 17.94 -27.18
C ALA A 380 -9.96 18.56 -26.40
N HIS A 381 -9.90 18.50 -25.07
CA HIS A 381 -10.89 19.16 -24.21
C HIS A 381 -10.89 20.68 -24.48
N PRO A 382 -12.05 21.36 -24.59
CA PRO A 382 -12.12 22.79 -24.96
C PRO A 382 -11.29 23.69 -24.04
N GLU A 383 -11.30 23.41 -22.74
CA GLU A 383 -10.56 24.15 -21.71
C GLU A 383 -9.14 23.60 -21.44
N GLY A 384 -8.65 22.70 -22.29
CA GLY A 384 -7.44 21.92 -22.04
C GLY A 384 -7.58 20.98 -20.83
N LYS A 385 -6.52 20.21 -20.57
CA LYS A 385 -6.44 19.26 -19.45
C LYS A 385 -5.40 19.71 -18.43
N LEU A 386 -5.56 19.28 -17.17
CA LEU A 386 -4.68 19.55 -16.06
C LEU A 386 -4.03 18.25 -15.59
N LEU A 387 -2.73 18.27 -15.32
CA LEU A 387 -2.00 17.16 -14.71
C LEU A 387 -1.35 17.60 -13.41
N PHE A 388 -1.77 17.01 -12.30
CA PHE A 388 -1.15 17.21 -10.99
C PHE A 388 -0.11 16.13 -10.71
N ILE A 389 1.17 16.51 -10.68
CA ILE A 389 2.28 15.64 -10.28
C ILE A 389 2.66 16.00 -8.85
N GLY A 390 1.90 15.45 -7.89
CA GLY A 390 1.87 15.94 -6.52
C GLY A 390 2.40 14.98 -5.45
N GLY A 391 2.29 15.44 -4.21
CA GLY A 391 2.22 14.62 -3.00
C GLY A 391 3.03 15.16 -1.82
N GLY A 392 2.96 14.42 -0.71
CA GLY A 392 3.61 14.81 0.54
C GLY A 392 5.13 14.74 0.49
N ILE A 393 5.79 15.29 1.51
CA ILE A 393 7.25 15.16 1.68
C ILE A 393 7.61 13.69 1.89
N ALA A 394 8.33 13.08 0.95
CA ALA A 394 8.69 11.67 1.06
C ALA A 394 9.69 11.40 2.20
N ASN A 395 9.57 10.23 2.82
CA ASN A 395 10.53 9.76 3.83
C ASN A 395 11.74 9.08 3.16
N PHE A 396 11.51 8.15 2.23
CA PHE A 396 12.59 7.34 1.63
C PHE A 396 12.53 7.25 0.10
N THR A 397 11.40 7.58 -0.53
CA THR A 397 11.32 7.63 -2.00
C THR A 397 12.26 8.70 -2.54
N ASN A 398 13.19 8.31 -3.40
CA ASN A 398 14.10 9.24 -4.07
C ASN A 398 13.36 10.01 -5.15
N VAL A 399 13.11 11.29 -4.91
CA VAL A 399 12.33 12.16 -5.80
C VAL A 399 13.05 12.32 -7.14
N ALA A 400 14.37 12.50 -7.16
CA ALA A 400 15.14 12.62 -8.40
C ALA A 400 15.02 11.36 -9.28
N THR A 401 15.12 10.16 -8.70
CA THR A 401 14.93 8.89 -9.43
C THR A 401 13.53 8.77 -10.02
N THR A 402 12.49 9.03 -9.22
CA THR A 402 11.11 8.97 -9.72
C THR A 402 10.85 10.01 -10.81
N PHE A 403 11.36 11.23 -10.64
CA PHE A 403 11.15 12.32 -11.60
C PHE A 403 11.91 12.09 -12.90
N LYS A 404 13.06 11.41 -12.89
CA LYS A 404 13.72 10.96 -14.14
C LYS A 404 12.78 10.09 -14.99
N GLY A 405 12.10 9.14 -14.38
CA GLY A 405 11.12 8.28 -15.06
C GLY A 405 9.95 9.09 -15.64
N ILE A 406 9.42 10.04 -14.86
CA ILE A 406 8.34 10.94 -15.31
C ILE A 406 8.81 11.86 -16.44
N ILE A 407 10.01 12.46 -16.34
CA ILE A 407 10.60 13.33 -17.37
C ILE A 407 10.76 12.56 -18.67
N ARG A 408 11.21 11.29 -18.61
CA ARG A 408 11.31 10.42 -19.78
C ARG A 408 9.95 10.24 -20.46
N ALA A 409 8.91 9.94 -19.69
CA ALA A 409 7.55 9.78 -20.22
C ALA A 409 6.99 11.09 -20.79
N LEU A 410 7.14 12.22 -20.08
CA LEU A 410 6.71 13.53 -20.57
C LEU A 410 7.40 13.91 -21.89
N THR A 411 8.69 13.63 -22.02
CA THR A 411 9.47 13.90 -23.24
C THR A 411 8.95 13.07 -24.42
N GLU A 412 8.63 11.79 -24.21
CA GLU A 412 8.03 10.92 -25.24
C GLU A 412 6.64 11.41 -25.67
N PHE A 413 5.83 11.89 -24.73
CA PHE A 413 4.47 12.37 -24.98
C PHE A 413 4.38 13.88 -25.31
N LYS A 414 5.50 14.54 -25.62
CA LYS A 414 5.56 15.97 -25.90
C LYS A 414 4.48 16.46 -26.88
N GLN A 415 4.41 15.87 -28.06
CA GLN A 415 3.48 16.33 -29.10
C GLN A 415 2.00 16.07 -28.73
N PRO A 416 1.62 14.86 -28.23
CA PRO A 416 0.28 14.64 -27.70
C PRO A 416 -0.14 15.63 -26.60
N LEU A 417 0.76 15.98 -25.68
CA LEU A 417 0.48 16.93 -24.59
C LEU A 417 0.21 18.34 -25.10
N ILE A 418 0.98 18.81 -26.09
CA ILE A 418 0.75 20.11 -26.75
C ILE A 418 -0.62 20.11 -27.44
N ASN A 419 -0.92 19.05 -28.20
CA ASN A 419 -2.18 18.96 -28.94
C ASN A 419 -3.42 19.00 -28.02
N HIS A 420 -3.32 18.44 -26.81
CA HIS A 420 -4.38 18.43 -25.81
C HIS A 420 -4.36 19.64 -24.87
N LYS A 421 -3.48 20.63 -25.10
CA LYS A 421 -3.33 21.84 -24.29
C LYS A 421 -3.16 21.52 -22.80
N VAL A 422 -2.33 20.51 -22.49
CA VAL A 422 -2.12 20.07 -21.10
C VAL A 422 -1.33 21.14 -20.33
N ARG A 423 -1.74 21.41 -19.09
CA ARG A 423 -0.97 22.21 -18.12
C ARG A 423 -0.60 21.34 -16.93
N ILE A 424 0.66 21.44 -16.50
CA ILE A 424 1.25 20.55 -15.49
C ILE A 424 1.58 21.36 -14.23
N PHE A 425 1.12 20.86 -13.08
CA PHE A 425 1.37 21.45 -11.77
C PHE A 425 2.07 20.44 -10.88
N ILE A 426 3.23 20.82 -10.35
CA ILE A 426 4.12 19.91 -9.62
C ILE A 426 4.35 20.44 -8.22
N ARG A 427 4.13 19.61 -7.18
CA ARG A 427 4.53 19.88 -5.80
C ARG A 427 5.11 18.63 -5.18
N ARG A 428 6.37 18.68 -4.75
CA ARG A 428 7.03 17.53 -4.13
C ARG A 428 8.16 17.93 -3.17
N GLY A 429 8.33 17.13 -2.11
CA GLY A 429 9.49 17.15 -1.22
C GLY A 429 9.99 15.74 -0.88
N GLY A 430 11.12 15.65 -0.19
CA GLY A 430 11.74 14.39 0.23
C GLY A 430 13.14 14.17 -0.35
N PRO A 431 13.73 12.97 -0.23
CA PRO A 431 15.10 12.71 -0.67
C PRO A 431 15.40 13.16 -2.09
N ASN A 432 16.44 13.99 -2.27
CA ASN A 432 16.91 14.56 -3.53
C ASN A 432 15.86 15.35 -4.33
N TYR A 433 14.86 15.95 -3.66
CA TYR A 433 13.79 16.68 -4.36
C TYR A 433 14.30 17.89 -5.15
N GLN A 434 15.34 18.59 -4.67
CA GLN A 434 15.87 19.78 -5.31
C GLN A 434 16.32 19.48 -6.75
N GLU A 435 17.00 18.36 -6.95
CA GLU A 435 17.44 17.89 -8.26
C GLU A 435 16.27 17.48 -9.16
N GLY A 436 15.29 16.75 -8.61
CA GLY A 436 14.06 16.39 -9.33
C GLY A 436 13.29 17.63 -9.81
N LEU A 437 13.07 18.61 -8.91
CA LEU A 437 12.37 19.86 -9.25
C LEU A 437 13.17 20.71 -10.26
N ARG A 438 14.51 20.78 -10.12
CA ARG A 438 15.39 21.46 -11.08
C ARG A 438 15.24 20.86 -12.48
N ALA A 439 15.29 19.54 -12.61
CA ALA A 439 15.13 18.85 -13.88
C ALA A 439 13.74 19.07 -14.49
N MET A 440 12.67 19.10 -13.68
CA MET A 440 11.32 19.44 -14.15
C MET A 440 11.20 20.89 -14.66
N ARG A 441 11.84 21.86 -14.00
CA ARG A 441 11.87 23.24 -14.48
C ARG A 441 12.57 23.35 -15.83
N GLN A 442 13.71 22.68 -15.98
CA GLN A 442 14.43 22.62 -17.26
C GLN A 442 13.62 21.94 -18.38
N LEU A 443 12.86 20.90 -18.03
CA LEU A 443 11.93 20.27 -18.98
C LEU A 443 10.87 21.27 -19.45
N GLY A 444 10.34 22.12 -18.56
CA GLY A 444 9.35 23.15 -18.91
C GLY A 444 9.81 24.10 -20.02
N GLU A 445 11.11 24.42 -20.10
CA GLU A 445 11.67 25.28 -21.16
C GLU A 445 11.65 24.61 -22.54
N THR A 446 11.63 23.27 -22.60
CA THR A 446 11.80 22.50 -23.84
C THR A 446 10.56 21.70 -24.23
N LEU A 447 9.65 21.40 -23.30
CA LEU A 447 8.49 20.54 -23.54
C LEU A 447 7.39 21.25 -24.35
N GLY A 448 7.28 22.58 -24.25
CA GLY A 448 6.28 23.36 -25.00
C GLY A 448 4.87 23.33 -24.42
N VAL A 449 4.73 22.88 -23.17
CA VAL A 449 3.51 22.98 -22.36
C VAL A 449 3.80 23.74 -21.07
N GLU A 450 2.78 24.33 -20.45
CA GLU A 450 2.94 25.03 -19.18
C GLU A 450 3.29 24.04 -18.07
N ILE A 451 4.40 24.27 -17.36
CA ILE A 451 4.79 23.53 -16.17
C ILE A 451 5.07 24.50 -15.03
N GLN A 452 4.34 24.38 -13.92
CA GLN A 452 4.60 25.12 -12.69
C GLN A 452 5.14 24.18 -11.60
N VAL A 453 6.28 24.53 -11.00
CA VAL A 453 7.06 23.63 -10.13
C VAL A 453 7.29 24.24 -8.74
N PHE A 454 6.71 23.60 -7.73
CA PHE A 454 6.71 24.01 -6.32
C PHE A 454 7.40 22.98 -5.42
N GLY A 455 8.06 23.42 -4.35
CA GLY A 455 8.70 22.58 -3.36
C GLY A 455 7.90 22.41 -2.06
N PRO A 456 8.53 21.90 -0.99
CA PRO A 456 7.89 21.69 0.31
C PRO A 456 7.54 22.99 1.04
N GLU A 457 8.05 24.13 0.58
CA GLU A 457 7.65 25.47 1.05
C GLU A 457 6.21 25.82 0.71
N THR A 458 5.63 25.20 -0.32
CA THR A 458 4.23 25.35 -0.69
C THR A 458 3.40 24.25 -0.01
N HIS A 459 2.24 24.62 0.55
CA HIS A 459 1.32 23.65 1.15
C HIS A 459 0.90 22.58 0.13
N ILE A 460 0.74 21.33 0.59
CA ILE A 460 0.60 20.14 -0.26
C ILE A 460 -0.47 20.29 -1.35
N THR A 461 -1.64 20.85 -1.02
CA THR A 461 -2.75 20.99 -1.96
C THR A 461 -2.88 22.37 -2.60
N ASP A 462 -2.02 23.34 -2.32
CA ASP A 462 -2.15 24.71 -2.83
C ASP A 462 -2.07 24.81 -4.36
N ILE A 463 -1.42 23.84 -5.01
CA ILE A 463 -1.37 23.78 -6.47
C ILE A 463 -2.74 23.47 -7.10
N VAL A 464 -3.66 22.87 -6.35
CA VAL A 464 -5.00 22.49 -6.82
C VAL A 464 -5.90 23.72 -7.06
N PRO A 465 -6.17 24.60 -6.05
CA PRO A 465 -6.94 25.82 -6.29
C PRO A 465 -6.23 26.75 -7.27
N LEU A 466 -4.90 26.79 -7.26
CA LEU A 466 -4.12 27.60 -8.21
C LEU A 466 -4.41 27.19 -9.67
N ALA A 467 -4.40 25.88 -9.96
CA ALA A 467 -4.63 25.37 -11.31
C ALA A 467 -6.09 25.49 -11.77
N LEU A 468 -7.04 25.30 -10.86
CA LEU A 468 -8.48 25.26 -11.14
C LEU A 468 -9.13 26.64 -11.15
N THR A 469 -8.71 27.54 -10.27
CA THR A 469 -9.36 28.85 -10.03
C THR A 469 -8.46 30.05 -10.36
N GLY A 470 -7.16 29.83 -10.55
CA GLY A 470 -6.18 30.91 -10.75
C GLY A 470 -5.79 31.66 -9.47
N LYS A 471 -6.27 31.22 -8.30
CA LYS A 471 -5.95 31.81 -6.99
C LYS A 471 -5.35 30.75 -6.07
N SER A 472 -4.38 31.15 -5.24
CA SER A 472 -3.89 30.31 -4.15
C SER A 472 -4.93 30.20 -3.03
N SER A 473 -4.78 29.22 -2.12
CA SER A 473 -5.66 29.08 -0.96
C SER A 473 -5.53 30.28 -0.02
N GLU A 474 -6.53 30.54 0.83
CA GLU A 474 -6.50 31.65 1.81
C GLU A 474 -5.34 31.48 2.83
N VAL A 475 -4.82 30.27 2.97
CA VAL A 475 -3.74 29.89 3.90
C VAL A 475 -2.38 30.44 3.46
N SER A 476 -2.15 30.60 2.15
CA SER A 476 -0.94 31.23 1.61
C SER A 476 -0.77 32.69 2.10
N ASN A 477 -1.84 33.35 2.57
CA ASN A 477 -1.76 34.70 3.15
C ASN A 477 -1.30 34.72 4.62
N VAL A 478 -1.41 33.61 5.35
CA VAL A 478 -0.93 33.50 6.75
C VAL A 478 0.60 33.31 6.77
N GLU A 479 1.15 32.55 5.82
CA GLU A 479 2.62 32.38 5.67
C GLU A 479 3.34 33.70 5.33
N GLN A 480 2.66 34.69 4.72
CA GLN A 480 3.24 36.02 4.46
C GLN A 480 3.30 36.92 5.71
N GLN A 481 2.53 36.65 6.77
CA GLN A 481 2.52 37.47 7.98
C GLN A 481 3.51 37.01 9.06
N SER A 482 4.00 35.76 9.00
CA SER A 482 5.12 35.28 9.82
C SER A 482 6.43 35.36 9.03
N GLY A 483 7.21 36.42 9.25
CA GLY A 483 8.36 36.79 8.43
C GLY A 483 9.37 35.68 8.07
N SER A 484 9.86 35.79 6.83
CA SER A 484 11.07 35.19 6.24
C SER A 484 11.52 33.81 6.76
N SER A 485 10.86 32.75 6.32
CA SER A 485 11.51 31.43 6.23
C SER A 485 12.12 31.26 4.83
N GLY A 486 13.18 32.02 4.55
CA GLY A 486 14.13 31.61 3.52
C GLY A 486 14.68 30.23 3.87
N ASN A 487 15.08 29.45 2.87
CA ASN A 487 15.75 28.16 3.09
C ASN A 487 17.02 28.40 3.93
N LEU A 488 16.94 28.31 5.27
CA LEU A 488 18.07 28.46 6.19
C LEU A 488 19.24 27.56 5.80
N PHE A 489 18.96 26.39 5.20
CA PHE A 489 19.97 25.49 4.65
C PHE A 489 20.64 26.03 3.38
N GLN A 490 19.88 26.70 2.50
CA GLN A 490 20.40 27.34 1.30
C GLN A 490 21.12 28.65 1.63
N ASP A 491 20.65 29.42 2.61
CA ASP A 491 21.33 30.61 3.12
C ASP A 491 22.65 30.25 3.83
N GLN A 492 22.70 29.10 4.51
CA GLN A 492 23.93 28.55 5.08
C GLN A 492 24.93 28.05 4.02
N ILE A 493 24.45 27.58 2.86
CA ILE A 493 25.32 27.10 1.76
C ILE A 493 25.75 28.24 0.82
N PHE A 494 24.86 29.19 0.52
CA PHE A 494 25.07 30.21 -0.52
C PHE A 494 25.31 31.63 0.01
N GLY A 495 25.22 31.88 1.32
CA GLY A 495 25.74 33.09 1.96
C GLY A 495 25.32 34.40 1.30
N THR A 496 24.02 34.69 1.21
CA THR A 496 23.54 35.97 0.65
C THR A 496 23.11 36.93 1.76
N SER A 497 24.07 37.51 2.47
CA SER A 497 23.95 38.84 3.09
C SER A 497 25.31 39.36 3.57
N GLY A 498 25.77 40.46 2.98
CA GLY A 498 26.82 41.31 3.54
C GLY A 498 28.22 41.09 2.96
N THR A 499 28.69 42.09 2.22
CA THR A 499 30.10 42.31 1.87
C THR A 499 30.98 42.32 3.12
N ASN A 500 31.62 41.21 3.43
CA ASN A 500 32.86 41.15 4.19
C ASN A 500 33.60 39.87 3.82
N THR A 501 34.67 40.03 3.06
CA THR A 501 35.61 38.97 2.68
C THR A 501 36.15 38.30 3.95
N PRO A 502 35.87 37.00 4.20
CA PRO A 502 36.54 36.31 5.29
C PRO A 502 37.97 36.02 4.83
N LYS A 503 38.96 36.56 5.55
CA LYS A 503 40.33 36.03 5.47
C LYS A 503 40.28 34.58 5.97
N LEU A 504 40.44 33.64 5.05
CA LEU A 504 40.77 32.25 5.36
C LEU A 504 42.06 32.23 6.18
N THR A 505 41.93 32.10 7.50
CA THR A 505 43.02 31.63 8.36
C THR A 505 42.98 30.12 8.27
N ILE A 506 43.95 29.56 7.55
CA ILE A 506 44.22 28.12 7.59
C ILE A 506 44.75 27.86 9.00
N ALA A 507 43.91 27.28 9.86
CA ALA A 507 44.42 26.58 11.03
C ALA A 507 45.08 25.30 10.51
N GLU A 508 46.40 25.27 10.50
CA GLU A 508 47.17 24.04 10.35
C GLU A 508 46.93 23.16 11.58
N ASP A 509 45.88 22.34 11.55
CA ASP A 509 45.67 21.31 12.55
C ASP A 509 46.55 20.10 12.19
N ASN A 510 47.81 20.17 12.61
CA ASN A 510 48.87 19.17 12.36
C ASN A 510 48.72 17.86 13.16
N ASN A 511 47.52 17.52 13.62
CA ASN A 511 47.26 16.25 14.32
C ASN A 511 46.37 15.32 13.49
N THR A 512 46.97 14.71 12.48
CA THR A 512 46.40 13.50 11.86
C THR A 512 46.84 12.29 12.68
N PRO A 513 45.94 11.57 13.38
CA PRO A 513 46.35 10.38 14.14
C PRO A 513 46.92 9.32 13.19
N THR A 514 48.10 8.82 13.54
CA THR A 514 48.89 7.86 12.76
C THR A 514 48.41 6.41 12.93
N ASN A 515 47.47 6.15 13.84
CA ASN A 515 46.96 4.80 14.14
C ASN A 515 45.48 4.66 13.74
N PRO A 516 45.06 3.63 12.98
CA PRO A 516 43.66 3.42 12.57
C PRO A 516 42.68 3.29 13.75
N SER A 517 43.16 2.79 14.90
CA SER A 517 42.40 2.66 16.14
C SER A 517 41.92 4.00 16.71
N ASP A 518 42.66 5.09 16.49
CA ASP A 518 42.36 6.41 17.06
C ASP A 518 41.24 7.14 16.30
N ARG A 519 40.82 6.59 15.15
CA ARG A 519 39.70 7.09 14.33
C ARG A 519 38.39 6.35 14.59
N MET A 520 38.41 5.34 15.46
CA MET A 520 37.28 4.46 15.74
C MET A 520 36.72 4.75 17.14
N THR A 521 35.39 4.86 17.24
CA THR A 521 34.69 5.00 18.52
C THR A 521 33.95 3.71 18.86
N TYR A 522 34.15 3.22 20.08
CA TYR A 522 33.39 2.13 20.68
C TYR A 522 32.48 2.71 21.76
N PHE A 523 31.26 2.16 21.90
CA PHE A 523 30.26 2.65 22.84
C PHE A 523 29.98 1.56 23.88
N ASP A 524 30.22 1.86 25.15
CA ASP A 524 29.78 1.06 26.29
C ASP A 524 28.51 1.69 26.88
N ALA A 525 27.51 0.88 27.26
CA ALA A 525 26.23 1.36 27.78
C ALA A 525 26.15 1.23 29.30
N GLU A 526 25.53 2.22 29.97
CA GLU A 526 25.18 2.18 31.39
C GLU A 526 23.76 1.60 31.60
N ASN A 527 23.55 0.86 32.69
CA ASN A 527 22.29 0.16 33.00
C ASN A 527 21.23 1.04 33.73
N GLU A 528 19.98 0.86 33.28
CA GLU A 528 18.66 1.09 33.91
C GLU A 528 18.20 2.47 34.41
N GLU A 529 17.10 2.94 33.79
CA GLU A 529 15.84 3.31 34.48
C GLU A 529 14.70 2.74 33.61
N SER A 530 13.68 2.09 34.20
CA SER A 530 12.56 1.55 33.41
C SER A 530 11.78 2.69 32.75
N ALA A 531 11.76 2.74 31.41
CA ALA A 531 10.95 3.74 30.71
C ALA A 531 9.48 3.59 31.08
N GLU A 532 8.83 4.70 31.44
CA GLU A 532 7.39 4.71 31.72
C GLU A 532 6.61 4.19 30.51
N TRP A 533 5.52 3.46 30.74
CA TRP A 533 4.75 2.76 29.68
C TRP A 533 4.33 3.67 28.52
N TYR A 534 4.15 4.96 28.80
CA TYR A 534 3.74 5.96 27.81
C TYR A 534 4.91 6.59 27.03
N ARG A 535 6.17 6.32 27.41
CA ARG A 535 7.40 6.76 26.74
C ARG A 535 8.21 5.56 26.22
N PRO A 536 7.74 4.87 25.17
CA PRO A 536 8.47 3.73 24.60
C PRO A 536 9.82 4.12 23.97
N PHE A 537 10.04 5.40 23.68
CA PHE A 537 11.29 5.91 23.14
C PHE A 537 11.85 7.03 24.00
N THR A 538 13.15 6.97 24.26
CA THR A 538 13.95 7.93 25.02
C THR A 538 15.27 8.22 24.29
N SER A 539 16.05 9.19 24.76
CA SER A 539 17.41 9.45 24.26
C SER A 539 18.39 8.31 24.53
N LYS A 540 18.03 7.33 25.37
CA LYS A 540 18.82 6.13 25.68
C LYS A 540 18.35 4.89 24.93
N THR A 541 17.23 4.93 24.22
CA THR A 541 16.67 3.78 23.49
C THR A 541 17.68 3.20 22.51
N ARG A 542 17.76 1.87 22.47
CA ARG A 542 18.69 1.10 21.63
C ARG A 542 17.91 0.08 20.81
N ALA A 543 18.29 -0.10 19.55
CA ALA A 543 17.52 -0.83 18.57
C ALA A 543 18.37 -1.83 17.78
N PHE A 544 17.77 -2.96 17.43
CA PHE A 544 18.22 -3.78 16.31
C PHE A 544 17.51 -3.36 15.03
N VAL A 545 18.23 -3.43 13.91
CA VAL A 545 17.63 -3.34 12.57
C VAL A 545 17.65 -4.72 11.93
N TYR A 546 16.47 -5.30 11.73
CA TYR A 546 16.32 -6.61 11.09
C TYR A 546 16.21 -6.40 9.57
N GLY A 547 17.24 -6.81 8.83
CA GLY A 547 17.41 -6.59 7.40
C GLY A 547 18.65 -5.74 7.07
N MET A 548 19.19 -5.92 5.86
CA MET A 548 20.37 -5.19 5.38
C MET A 548 19.99 -3.78 4.88
N GLN A 549 19.85 -2.82 5.80
CA GLN A 549 19.37 -1.46 5.53
C GLN A 549 20.37 -0.36 5.89
N PRO A 550 21.54 -0.28 5.23
CA PRO A 550 22.59 0.67 5.60
C PRO A 550 22.17 2.13 5.48
N ARG A 551 21.32 2.50 4.50
CA ARG A 551 20.85 3.89 4.36
C ARG A 551 19.94 4.32 5.52
N ALA A 552 19.03 3.43 5.94
CA ALA A 552 18.15 3.71 7.07
C ALA A 552 18.94 3.80 8.38
N VAL A 553 19.89 2.88 8.60
CA VAL A 553 20.79 2.90 9.77
C VAL A 553 21.62 4.18 9.79
N GLN A 554 22.26 4.56 8.68
CA GLN A 554 23.02 5.82 8.61
C GLN A 554 22.11 7.02 8.93
N GLY A 555 20.91 7.08 8.33
CA GLY A 555 19.97 8.15 8.61
C GLY A 555 19.54 8.22 10.09
N MET A 556 19.39 7.08 10.78
CA MET A 556 19.13 7.02 12.23
C MET A 556 20.32 7.59 13.01
N LEU A 557 21.55 7.17 12.69
CA LEU A 557 22.78 7.67 13.32
C LEU A 557 22.98 9.18 13.12
N ASP A 558 22.68 9.69 11.92
CA ASP A 558 22.76 11.12 11.63
C ASP A 558 21.76 11.91 12.49
N PHE A 559 20.52 11.41 12.60
CA PHE A 559 19.51 11.99 13.47
C PHE A 559 19.94 11.96 14.94
N ASP A 560 20.51 10.85 15.41
CA ASP A 560 20.99 10.69 16.78
C ASP A 560 22.09 11.71 17.10
N PHE A 561 23.04 11.89 16.18
CA PHE A 561 24.09 12.88 16.29
C PHE A 561 23.54 14.31 16.31
N MET A 562 22.56 14.64 15.46
CA MET A 562 21.85 15.92 15.50
C MET A 562 21.10 16.15 16.81
N CYS A 563 20.57 15.09 17.40
CA CYS A 563 19.90 15.15 18.69
C CYS A 563 20.89 15.22 19.86
N LYS A 564 22.21 15.23 19.60
CA LYS A 564 23.28 15.22 20.60
C LYS A 564 23.17 14.03 21.56
N ARG A 565 22.75 12.87 21.04
CA ARG A 565 22.76 11.62 21.81
C ARG A 565 24.20 11.23 22.14
N GLU A 566 24.37 10.57 23.28
CA GLU A 566 25.68 10.06 23.71
C GLU A 566 26.04 8.77 22.95
N THR A 567 25.04 7.94 22.64
CA THR A 567 25.21 6.66 21.98
C THR A 567 24.29 6.53 20.75
N PRO A 568 24.76 5.85 19.68
CA PRO A 568 23.92 5.52 18.54
C PRO A 568 22.71 4.71 18.97
N SER A 569 21.56 4.99 18.36
CA SER A 569 20.35 4.24 18.61
C SER A 569 20.41 2.83 18.02
N VAL A 570 21.17 2.60 16.95
CA VAL A 570 21.35 1.25 16.38
C VAL A 570 22.53 0.55 17.05
N ALA A 571 22.25 -0.54 17.75
CA ALA A 571 23.26 -1.37 18.41
C ALA A 571 23.86 -2.41 17.45
N ALA A 572 23.00 -3.08 16.67
CA ALA A 572 23.37 -4.10 15.71
C ALA A 572 22.35 -4.23 14.59
N MET A 573 22.77 -4.89 13.50
CA MET A 573 21.87 -5.34 12.45
C MET A 573 21.72 -6.87 12.52
N VAL A 574 20.56 -7.38 12.14
CA VAL A 574 20.30 -8.82 12.01
C VAL A 574 19.97 -9.12 10.56
N TYR A 575 20.80 -9.92 9.91
CA TYR A 575 20.61 -10.30 8.51
C TYR A 575 20.90 -11.80 8.33
N PRO A 576 19.86 -12.65 8.18
CA PRO A 576 20.02 -14.10 8.21
C PRO A 576 20.72 -14.67 6.96
N PHE A 577 20.91 -13.85 5.92
CA PHE A 577 21.55 -14.27 4.68
C PHE A 577 23.02 -13.85 4.67
N GLY A 578 23.94 -14.80 4.80
CA GLY A 578 25.38 -14.55 4.76
C GLY A 578 26.08 -14.87 6.08
N GLY A 579 27.28 -14.32 6.28
CA GLY A 579 28.06 -14.49 7.51
C GLY A 579 27.99 -13.26 8.41
N SER A 580 28.26 -13.45 9.71
CA SER A 580 28.41 -12.33 10.64
C SER A 580 29.62 -11.48 10.25
N HIS A 581 29.44 -10.16 10.20
CA HIS A 581 30.47 -9.21 9.79
C HIS A 581 30.24 -7.86 10.48
N VAL A 582 31.11 -6.89 10.22
CA VAL A 582 30.94 -5.50 10.68
C VAL A 582 30.69 -4.60 9.48
N GLN A 583 29.72 -3.70 9.61
CA GLN A 583 29.37 -2.73 8.59
C GLN A 583 29.84 -1.34 9.04
N LYS A 584 30.41 -0.58 8.11
CA LYS A 584 30.93 0.76 8.36
C LYS A 584 29.83 1.82 8.25
N PHE A 585 29.80 2.73 9.21
CA PHE A 585 28.88 3.86 9.30
C PHE A 585 29.62 5.12 9.74
N TYR A 586 28.92 6.26 9.75
CA TYR A 586 29.42 7.52 10.29
C TYR A 586 28.66 7.94 11.55
N TRP A 587 29.39 8.46 12.53
CA TRP A 587 28.90 9.17 13.69
C TRP A 587 29.43 10.61 13.64
N GLY A 588 28.65 11.51 13.04
CA GLY A 588 29.14 12.82 12.62
C GLY A 588 30.21 12.66 11.54
N THR A 589 31.44 13.09 11.82
CA THR A 589 32.60 12.95 10.90
C THR A 589 33.41 11.67 11.13
N LYS A 590 33.18 10.94 12.23
CA LYS A 590 33.98 9.77 12.59
C LYS A 590 33.37 8.50 12.03
N GLU A 591 34.22 7.57 11.62
CA GLU A 591 33.77 6.25 11.19
C GLU A 591 33.50 5.36 12.41
N THR A 592 32.40 4.63 12.37
CA THR A 592 31.99 3.68 13.40
C THR A 592 31.64 2.33 12.76
N LEU A 593 31.74 1.26 13.54
CA LEU A 593 31.43 -0.09 13.10
C LEU A 593 30.20 -0.61 13.86
N ILE A 594 29.20 -1.08 13.11
CA ILE A 594 28.04 -1.76 13.68
C ILE A 594 28.11 -3.23 13.29
N PRO A 595 28.01 -4.16 14.25
CA PRO A 595 28.02 -5.59 13.96
C PRO A 595 26.72 -6.01 13.26
N VAL A 596 26.86 -6.93 12.32
CA VAL A 596 25.78 -7.60 11.61
C VAL A 596 25.79 -9.07 12.01
N PHE A 597 24.71 -9.53 12.65
CA PHE A 597 24.54 -10.91 13.08
C PHE A 597 23.66 -11.69 12.11
N THR A 598 23.97 -12.97 11.97
CA THR A 598 23.12 -13.93 11.26
C THR A 598 21.94 -14.42 12.10
N SER A 599 22.10 -14.47 13.42
CA SER A 599 21.06 -14.90 14.35
C SER A 599 20.59 -13.74 15.22
N LEU A 600 19.27 -13.61 15.39
CA LEU A 600 18.69 -12.68 16.36
C LEU A 600 19.12 -13.05 17.79
N LYS A 601 19.24 -14.34 18.09
CA LYS A 601 19.68 -14.84 19.41
C LYS A 601 21.04 -14.26 19.80
N ASP A 602 22.02 -14.35 18.91
CA ASP A 602 23.38 -13.87 19.17
C ASP A 602 23.41 -12.34 19.39
N ALA A 603 22.59 -11.60 18.64
CA ALA A 603 22.46 -10.16 18.81
C ALA A 603 21.84 -9.80 20.19
N VAL A 604 20.75 -10.47 20.56
CA VAL A 604 20.05 -10.29 21.84
C VAL A 604 20.97 -10.61 23.03
N GLU A 605 21.71 -11.72 22.97
CA GLU A 605 22.67 -12.12 24.01
C GLU A 605 23.83 -11.11 24.13
N LYS A 606 24.26 -10.52 23.00
CA LYS A 606 25.38 -9.57 22.98
C LYS A 606 25.00 -8.16 23.45
N PHE A 607 23.76 -7.74 23.22
CA PHE A 607 23.27 -6.39 23.50
C PHE A 607 22.01 -6.44 24.38
N PRO A 608 22.14 -6.69 25.69
CA PRO A 608 21.01 -6.81 26.61
C PRO A 608 20.24 -5.48 26.80
N GLU A 609 20.86 -4.34 26.46
CA GLU A 609 20.25 -3.01 26.60
C GLU A 609 19.26 -2.65 25.48
N VAL A 610 19.20 -3.46 24.41
CA VAL A 610 18.32 -3.20 23.25
C VAL A 610 16.88 -3.57 23.58
N ASP A 611 15.96 -2.62 23.42
CA ASP A 611 14.53 -2.77 23.71
C ASP A 611 13.63 -2.61 22.48
N VAL A 612 14.20 -2.19 21.34
CA VAL A 612 13.47 -1.95 20.08
C VAL A 612 13.99 -2.83 18.95
N VAL A 613 13.10 -3.32 18.09
CA VAL A 613 13.49 -3.90 16.79
C VAL A 613 12.76 -3.18 15.65
N VAL A 614 13.52 -2.69 14.68
CA VAL A 614 12.98 -2.16 13.42
C VAL A 614 13.07 -3.25 12.36
N ASN A 615 11.92 -3.84 12.01
CA ASN A 615 11.82 -5.01 11.14
C ASN A 615 11.55 -4.63 9.68
N PHE A 616 12.58 -4.75 8.84
CA PHE A 616 12.53 -4.56 7.38
C PHE A 616 12.44 -5.89 6.61
N ALA A 617 12.02 -6.99 7.26
CA ALA A 617 11.67 -8.23 6.57
C ALA A 617 10.60 -7.97 5.49
N SER A 618 10.58 -8.80 4.44
CA SER A 618 9.56 -8.71 3.39
C SER A 618 8.18 -9.16 3.89
N CYS A 619 7.09 -8.79 3.22
CA CYS A 619 5.74 -9.26 3.54
C CYS A 619 5.60 -10.79 3.67
N ARG A 620 6.47 -11.55 2.98
CA ARG A 620 6.54 -13.01 3.01
C ARG A 620 7.21 -13.58 4.26
N SER A 621 8.11 -12.83 4.88
CA SER A 621 8.97 -13.30 5.99
C SER A 621 8.70 -12.55 7.31
N VAL A 622 7.93 -11.47 7.26
CA VAL A 622 7.64 -10.61 8.41
C VAL A 622 6.86 -11.31 9.51
N PHE A 623 5.97 -12.24 9.15
CA PHE A 623 5.19 -13.00 10.13
C PHE A 623 6.11 -13.85 11.03
N GLU A 624 6.95 -14.69 10.44
CA GLU A 624 7.86 -15.56 11.19
C GLU A 624 8.95 -14.77 11.93
N SER A 625 9.58 -13.79 11.27
CA SER A 625 10.62 -12.96 11.93
C SER A 625 10.06 -12.18 13.12
N THR A 626 8.83 -11.67 13.05
CA THR A 626 8.21 -10.95 14.17
C THR A 626 7.86 -11.90 15.33
N ARG A 627 7.41 -13.13 15.04
CA ARG A 627 7.19 -14.15 16.09
C ARG A 627 8.49 -14.58 16.76
N GLU A 628 9.57 -14.70 16.01
CA GLU A 628 10.90 -14.93 16.57
C GLU A 628 11.29 -13.77 17.52
N ILE A 629 11.11 -12.51 17.09
CA ILE A 629 11.37 -11.33 17.93
C ILE A 629 10.53 -11.36 19.21
N PHE A 630 9.25 -11.73 19.12
CA PHE A 630 8.36 -11.84 20.27
C PHE A 630 8.80 -12.89 21.30
N SER A 631 9.54 -13.92 20.89
CA SER A 631 10.13 -14.88 21.84
C SER A 631 11.11 -14.21 22.82
N TYR A 632 11.69 -13.07 22.44
CA TYR A 632 12.58 -12.24 23.26
C TYR A 632 11.88 -11.03 23.93
N SER A 633 10.54 -11.07 24.05
CA SER A 633 9.71 -9.99 24.64
C SER A 633 10.04 -9.60 26.09
N LYS A 634 10.85 -10.39 26.80
CA LYS A 634 11.40 -9.98 28.10
C LYS A 634 12.30 -8.75 27.95
N GLN A 635 13.10 -8.72 26.90
CA GLN A 635 14.02 -7.65 26.54
C GLN A 635 13.40 -6.70 25.52
N ILE A 636 12.87 -7.21 24.41
CA ILE A 636 12.30 -6.40 23.33
C ILE A 636 10.88 -5.95 23.71
N LYS A 637 10.66 -4.63 23.82
CA LYS A 637 9.38 -4.03 24.21
C LYS A 637 8.67 -3.33 23.07
N THR A 638 9.38 -2.98 22.00
CA THR A 638 8.77 -2.36 20.82
C THR A 638 9.26 -2.99 19.53
N VAL A 639 8.35 -3.26 18.61
CA VAL A 639 8.68 -3.74 17.26
C VAL A 639 8.02 -2.83 16.24
N ALA A 640 8.82 -2.27 15.33
CA ALA A 640 8.30 -1.54 14.17
C ALA A 640 8.30 -2.45 12.94
N ILE A 641 7.14 -2.69 12.35
CA ILE A 641 6.97 -3.56 11.19
C ILE A 641 6.84 -2.70 9.94
N ILE A 642 7.88 -2.64 9.11
CA ILE A 642 7.93 -1.74 7.95
C ILE A 642 7.19 -2.32 6.74
N ALA A 643 7.14 -3.65 6.62
CA ALA A 643 6.56 -4.35 5.47
C ALA A 643 5.10 -3.96 5.21
N GLU A 644 4.78 -3.63 3.96
CA GLU A 644 3.42 -3.46 3.46
C GLU A 644 2.94 -4.75 2.78
N GLY A 645 1.62 -4.99 2.77
CA GLY A 645 1.04 -6.19 2.16
C GLY A 645 1.12 -7.43 3.05
N VAL A 646 1.01 -7.25 4.38
CA VAL A 646 0.93 -8.37 5.32
C VAL A 646 -0.51 -8.91 5.33
N PRO A 647 -0.73 -10.22 5.15
CA PRO A 647 -2.07 -10.79 5.22
C PRO A 647 -2.82 -10.40 6.48
N GLU A 648 -4.08 -9.97 6.34
CA GLU A 648 -4.94 -9.47 7.41
C GLU A 648 -5.03 -10.47 8.58
N ARG A 649 -5.16 -11.77 8.26
CA ARG A 649 -5.16 -12.84 9.27
C ARG A 649 -3.83 -12.90 10.03
N ARG A 650 -2.70 -12.79 9.33
CA ARG A 650 -1.36 -12.80 9.94
C ARG A 650 -1.11 -11.55 10.79
N ALA A 651 -1.53 -10.37 10.32
CA ALA A 651 -1.45 -9.12 11.09
C ALA A 651 -2.25 -9.21 12.40
N ARG A 652 -3.46 -9.78 12.38
CA ARG A 652 -4.25 -10.04 13.60
C ARG A 652 -3.54 -10.99 14.56
N GLN A 653 -2.93 -12.07 14.06
CA GLN A 653 -2.16 -12.99 14.89
C GLN A 653 -0.99 -12.30 15.59
N LEU A 654 -0.23 -11.47 14.87
CA LEU A 654 0.88 -10.69 15.43
C LEU A 654 0.40 -9.70 16.49
N LEU A 655 -0.70 -9.00 16.22
CA LEU A 655 -1.32 -8.07 17.17
C LEU A 655 -1.68 -8.75 18.51
N HIS A 656 -2.39 -9.88 18.48
CA HIS A 656 -2.83 -10.55 19.71
C HIS A 656 -1.65 -11.18 20.46
N GLU A 657 -0.66 -11.71 19.74
CA GLU A 657 0.57 -12.18 20.36
C GLU A 657 1.36 -11.03 21.02
N ALA A 658 1.39 -9.86 20.39
CA ALA A 658 2.02 -8.66 20.94
C ALA A 658 1.31 -8.18 22.22
N GLU A 659 -0.02 -8.13 22.22
CA GLU A 659 -0.82 -7.77 23.41
C GLU A 659 -0.56 -8.74 24.57
N ALA A 660 -0.61 -10.05 24.31
CA ALA A 660 -0.34 -11.08 25.31
C ALA A 660 1.08 -10.96 25.92
N ARG A 661 2.05 -10.53 25.10
CA ARG A 661 3.46 -10.35 25.51
C ARG A 661 3.78 -8.94 25.96
N LYS A 662 2.81 -8.01 25.93
CA LYS A 662 2.98 -6.58 26.27
C LYS A 662 4.08 -5.90 25.44
N VAL A 663 4.10 -6.17 24.14
CA VAL A 663 5.01 -5.55 23.17
C VAL A 663 4.23 -4.52 22.35
N LEU A 664 4.75 -3.30 22.25
CA LEU A 664 4.19 -2.28 21.37
C LEU A 664 4.56 -2.60 19.92
N VAL A 665 3.58 -2.70 19.02
CA VAL A 665 3.82 -2.91 17.58
C VAL A 665 3.42 -1.68 16.80
N VAL A 666 4.38 -1.02 16.13
CA VAL A 666 4.12 0.09 15.21
C VAL A 666 4.12 -0.46 13.78
N GLY A 667 3.01 -0.37 13.05
CA GLY A 667 2.81 -1.06 11.77
C GLY A 667 1.89 -2.29 11.87
N PRO A 668 1.79 -3.15 10.84
CA PRO A 668 2.56 -3.16 9.60
C PRO A 668 2.25 -2.00 8.63
N ALA A 669 2.89 -1.99 7.46
CA ALA A 669 2.72 -0.98 6.42
C ALA A 669 2.96 0.46 6.91
N THR A 670 4.06 0.66 7.66
CA THR A 670 4.41 1.95 8.23
C THR A 670 5.84 2.36 7.88
N VAL A 671 6.09 3.67 7.88
CA VAL A 671 7.46 4.21 7.94
C VAL A 671 8.04 4.15 9.36
N GLY A 672 7.17 4.07 10.38
CA GLY A 672 7.50 4.05 11.79
C GLY A 672 7.00 5.30 12.53
N GLY A 673 7.93 6.04 13.11
CA GLY A 673 7.65 7.18 13.97
C GLY A 673 8.92 7.91 14.35
N ILE A 674 8.76 9.13 14.87
CA ILE A 674 9.86 10.01 15.27
C ILE A 674 9.54 10.67 16.60
N LYS A 675 10.50 10.63 17.51
CA LYS A 675 10.50 11.38 18.76
C LYS A 675 11.69 12.34 18.74
N PRO A 676 11.49 13.60 18.34
CA PRO A 676 12.54 14.60 18.25
C PRO A 676 13.40 14.70 19.51
N GLY A 677 14.72 14.70 19.35
CA GLY A 677 15.68 14.69 20.46
C GLY A 677 15.92 13.30 21.09
N CYS A 678 15.14 12.28 20.72
CA CYS A 678 15.18 10.96 21.34
C CYS A 678 15.51 9.86 20.34
N PHE A 679 14.61 9.53 19.43
CA PHE A 679 14.76 8.34 18.56
C PHE A 679 13.91 8.51 17.30
N LYS A 680 14.38 7.97 16.17
CA LYS A 680 13.57 7.81 14.97
C LYS A 680 13.60 6.36 14.48
N ILE A 681 12.47 5.88 14.01
CA ILE A 681 12.34 4.53 13.44
C ILE A 681 12.71 4.59 11.96
N GLY A 682 13.80 3.93 11.60
CA GLY A 682 14.21 3.71 10.22
C GLY A 682 14.27 5.00 9.40
N ASN A 683 13.44 5.07 8.36
CA ASN A 683 13.45 6.15 7.38
C ASN A 683 12.58 7.36 7.76
N THR A 684 11.91 7.36 8.91
CA THR A 684 10.97 8.42 9.29
C THR A 684 11.62 9.81 9.29
N GLY A 685 10.95 10.82 8.75
CA GLY A 685 11.49 12.18 8.63
C GLY A 685 12.50 12.37 7.50
N GLY A 686 12.90 11.29 6.82
CA GLY A 686 13.77 11.32 5.66
C GLY A 686 15.19 11.81 5.91
N MET A 687 15.73 12.55 4.94
CA MET A 687 17.09 13.06 4.95
C MET A 687 17.24 14.22 5.93
N MET A 688 18.50 14.51 6.28
CA MET A 688 18.85 15.53 7.27
C MET A 688 18.33 16.93 6.93
N ASP A 689 18.24 17.29 5.64
CA ASP A 689 17.68 18.57 5.20
C ASP A 689 16.24 18.76 5.72
N ASN A 690 15.43 17.70 5.67
CA ASN A 690 14.08 17.70 6.22
C ASN A 690 14.06 17.65 7.76
N ILE A 691 14.99 16.91 8.39
CA ILE A 691 15.14 16.92 9.85
C ILE A 691 15.45 18.34 10.36
N VAL A 692 16.27 19.12 9.64
CA VAL A 692 16.56 20.52 9.97
C VAL A 692 15.36 21.41 9.66
N SER A 693 14.78 21.32 8.46
CA SER A 693 13.72 22.24 8.02
C SER A 693 12.45 22.11 8.86
N SER A 694 12.06 20.88 9.21
CA SER A 694 10.94 20.57 10.11
C SER A 694 11.34 20.60 11.59
N LYS A 695 12.59 20.99 11.88
CA LYS A 695 13.15 21.15 13.22
C LYS A 695 12.95 19.90 14.11
N LEU A 696 13.21 18.72 13.56
CA LEU A 696 12.97 17.43 14.23
C LEU A 696 14.14 16.99 15.14
N TYR A 697 15.22 17.76 15.21
CA TYR A 697 16.39 17.49 16.06
C TYR A 697 16.18 17.87 17.54
N ARG A 698 15.05 18.51 17.88
CA ARG A 698 14.68 18.93 19.23
C ARG A 698 13.17 18.80 19.46
N THR A 699 12.79 18.54 20.71
CA THR A 699 11.40 18.28 21.11
C THR A 699 10.55 19.56 21.16
N GLY A 700 9.32 19.50 20.66
CA GLY A 700 8.26 20.49 20.89
C GLY A 700 7.16 19.95 21.81
N SER A 701 5.94 20.48 21.70
CA SER A 701 4.82 20.14 22.60
C SER A 701 3.69 19.32 21.96
N VAL A 702 3.76 19.06 20.64
CA VAL A 702 2.64 18.48 19.86
C VAL A 702 2.86 17.00 19.55
N GLY A 703 1.98 16.13 20.07
CA GLY A 703 1.99 14.70 19.74
C GLY A 703 1.03 14.40 18.60
N TYR A 704 1.46 13.68 17.57
CA TYR A 704 0.57 13.30 16.47
C TYR A 704 0.52 11.79 16.21
N VAL A 705 -0.61 11.35 15.67
CA VAL A 705 -0.80 10.00 15.15
C VAL A 705 -1.50 10.04 13.79
N SER A 706 -1.01 9.24 12.84
CA SER A 706 -1.49 9.18 11.45
C SER A 706 -1.54 7.74 10.96
N LYS A 707 -2.42 7.40 10.01
CA LYS A 707 -2.29 6.14 9.25
C LYS A 707 -1.15 6.20 8.23
N SER A 708 -1.13 7.27 7.42
CA SER A 708 -0.18 7.42 6.32
C SER A 708 1.21 7.85 6.78
N GLY A 709 2.24 7.09 6.37
CA GLY A 709 3.64 7.47 6.56
C GLY A 709 4.04 8.72 5.76
N GLY A 710 3.54 8.88 4.54
CA GLY A 710 3.79 10.09 3.73
C GLY A 710 3.20 11.34 4.37
N MET A 711 1.94 11.27 4.81
CA MET A 711 1.31 12.40 5.51
C MET A 711 1.90 12.65 6.89
N SER A 712 2.49 11.64 7.56
CA SER A 712 3.21 11.87 8.83
C SER A 712 4.37 12.86 8.66
N ASN A 713 5.05 12.85 7.52
CA ASN A 713 6.13 13.78 7.25
C ASN A 713 5.62 15.15 6.78
N GLU A 714 4.44 15.19 6.15
CA GLU A 714 3.75 16.46 5.91
C GLU A 714 3.28 17.09 7.24
N LEU A 715 2.81 16.29 8.20
CA LEU A 715 2.49 16.75 9.55
C LEU A 715 3.73 17.29 10.28
N ASN A 716 4.90 16.67 10.13
CA ASN A 716 6.15 17.24 10.66
C ASN A 716 6.36 18.67 10.16
N ASN A 717 6.21 18.89 8.84
CA ASN A 717 6.34 20.22 8.24
C ASN A 717 5.25 21.19 8.76
N ILE A 718 3.97 20.81 8.70
CA ILE A 718 2.85 21.65 9.14
C ILE A 718 2.99 22.04 10.63
N VAL A 719 3.26 21.07 11.51
CA VAL A 719 3.41 21.30 12.95
C VAL A 719 4.62 22.19 13.24
N SER A 720 5.75 21.99 12.54
CA SER A 720 6.95 22.82 12.74
C SER A 720 6.78 24.30 12.35
N ARG A 721 5.88 24.58 11.42
CA ARG A 721 5.55 25.93 10.94
C ARG A 721 4.51 26.64 11.81
N THR A 722 3.63 25.89 12.45
CA THR A 722 2.45 26.41 13.16
C THR A 722 2.58 26.40 14.68
N THR A 723 3.55 25.66 15.23
CA THR A 723 3.73 25.44 16.68
C THR A 723 5.22 25.45 17.08
N ASP A 724 5.57 25.11 18.33
CA ASP A 724 6.96 24.90 18.77
C ASP A 724 7.61 23.62 18.19
N GLY A 725 6.80 22.70 17.66
CA GLY A 725 7.24 21.51 16.94
C GLY A 725 6.69 20.20 17.52
N VAL A 726 7.14 19.11 16.93
CA VAL A 726 6.69 17.76 17.27
C VAL A 726 7.31 17.29 18.59
N TYR A 727 6.47 16.77 19.49
CA TYR A 727 6.87 16.04 20.69
C TYR A 727 7.19 14.58 20.36
N GLU A 728 6.21 13.87 19.78
CA GLU A 728 6.31 12.50 19.30
C GLU A 728 5.28 12.29 18.18
N GLY A 729 5.72 11.68 17.08
CA GLY A 729 4.90 11.44 15.90
C GLY A 729 4.93 9.97 15.50
N VAL A 730 3.77 9.35 15.33
CA VAL A 730 3.67 7.93 14.94
C VAL A 730 2.77 7.76 13.71
N ALA A 731 3.25 7.00 12.73
CA ALA A 731 2.42 6.43 11.69
C ALA A 731 2.04 5.00 12.08
N ILE A 732 0.75 4.72 12.33
CA ILE A 732 0.30 3.38 12.75
C ILE A 732 0.34 2.35 11.62
N GLY A 733 0.30 2.84 10.37
CA GLY A 733 0.34 2.03 9.16
C GLY A 733 -1.00 2.00 8.39
N GLY A 734 -0.92 1.66 7.10
CA GLY A 734 -2.07 1.64 6.18
C GLY A 734 -2.87 0.33 6.17
N ASP A 735 -2.37 -0.72 6.84
CA ASP A 735 -3.06 -2.01 6.90
C ASP A 735 -4.36 -1.93 7.69
N ARG A 736 -5.30 -2.85 7.40
CA ARG A 736 -6.62 -2.88 8.04
C ARG A 736 -6.55 -3.06 9.57
N TYR A 737 -5.60 -3.86 10.03
CA TYR A 737 -5.41 -4.19 11.44
C TYR A 737 -3.99 -3.79 11.90
N PRO A 738 -3.74 -2.50 12.19
CA PRO A 738 -2.46 -2.07 12.70
C PRO A 738 -2.23 -2.65 14.10
N GLY A 739 -0.97 -2.97 14.42
CA GLY A 739 -0.54 -3.56 15.69
C GLY A 739 -0.75 -2.63 16.89
N SER A 740 -0.81 -1.32 16.65
CA SER A 740 -1.28 -0.31 17.60
C SER A 740 -2.20 0.69 16.88
N THR A 741 -3.15 1.25 17.61
CA THR A 741 -4.24 2.06 17.07
C THR A 741 -4.09 3.54 17.44
N PHE A 742 -4.95 4.39 16.88
CA PHE A 742 -4.99 5.81 17.24
C PHE A 742 -5.12 6.04 18.75
N ILE A 743 -6.04 5.32 19.39
CA ILE A 743 -6.31 5.50 20.82
C ILE A 743 -5.12 5.08 21.67
N ASP A 744 -4.40 4.02 21.28
CA ASP A 744 -3.22 3.54 22.02
C ASP A 744 -2.14 4.63 22.13
N HIS A 745 -1.84 5.32 21.02
CA HIS A 745 -0.85 6.39 21.04
C HIS A 745 -1.38 7.68 21.68
N LEU A 746 -2.64 8.05 21.44
CA LEU A 746 -3.22 9.26 22.04
C LEU A 746 -3.32 9.16 23.57
N LEU A 747 -3.59 7.96 24.13
CA LEU A 747 -3.57 7.75 25.58
C LEU A 747 -2.15 7.86 26.17
N ARG A 748 -1.11 7.41 25.44
CA ARG A 748 0.29 7.63 25.86
C ARG A 748 0.61 9.13 25.87
N TYR A 749 0.21 9.84 24.82
CA TYR A 749 0.44 11.28 24.74
C TYR A 749 -0.35 12.05 25.80
N GLU A 750 -1.57 11.63 26.12
CA GLU A 750 -2.37 12.18 27.22
C GLU A 750 -1.68 11.98 28.57
N ALA A 751 -1.12 10.80 28.83
CA ALA A 751 -0.41 10.48 30.07
C ALA A 751 0.89 11.31 30.25
N ASP A 752 1.55 11.70 29.15
CA ASP A 752 2.81 12.41 29.22
C ASP A 752 2.64 13.92 29.48
N PRO A 753 3.11 14.49 30.61
CA PRO A 753 2.97 15.92 30.88
C PRO A 753 3.74 16.81 29.88
N ASN A 754 4.72 16.29 29.14
CA ASN A 754 5.46 17.09 28.14
C ASN A 754 4.70 17.28 26.83
N CYS A 755 3.77 16.36 26.51
CA CYS A 755 2.87 16.54 25.39
C CYS A 755 1.69 17.40 25.83
N LYS A 756 1.42 18.50 25.14
CA LYS A 756 0.40 19.49 25.53
C LYS A 756 -0.81 19.53 24.59
N MET A 757 -0.62 19.07 23.36
CA MET A 757 -1.60 19.13 22.29
C MET A 757 -1.51 17.87 21.44
N LEU A 758 -2.66 17.37 21.00
CA LEU A 758 -2.79 16.14 20.25
C LEU A 758 -3.25 16.42 18.82
N VAL A 759 -2.73 15.65 17.86
CA VAL A 759 -3.14 15.71 16.45
C VAL A 759 -3.47 14.31 15.95
N LEU A 760 -4.64 14.19 15.31
CA LEU A 760 -5.13 12.94 14.72
C LEU A 760 -5.39 13.14 13.23
N LEU A 761 -4.65 12.41 12.39
CA LEU A 761 -4.95 12.32 10.96
C LEU A 761 -5.53 10.93 10.66
N GLY A 762 -6.87 10.88 10.66
CA GLY A 762 -7.66 9.71 10.35
C GLY A 762 -7.88 9.52 8.85
N GLU A 763 -8.61 8.47 8.48
CA GLU A 763 -8.86 8.12 7.09
C GLU A 763 -10.22 7.43 6.93
N VAL A 764 -10.79 7.45 5.73
CA VAL A 764 -11.95 6.61 5.36
C VAL A 764 -11.67 5.13 5.64
N GLY A 765 -12.69 4.37 6.03
CA GLY A 765 -12.59 2.95 6.35
C GLY A 765 -12.29 2.67 7.83
N GLY A 766 -12.93 1.64 8.39
CA GLY A 766 -12.84 1.28 9.81
C GLY A 766 -13.50 2.30 10.76
N VAL A 767 -13.44 2.01 12.07
CA VAL A 767 -14.16 2.77 13.12
C VAL A 767 -13.26 3.17 14.30
N GLU A 768 -11.93 3.15 14.13
CA GLU A 768 -10.98 3.41 15.22
C GLU A 768 -11.08 4.84 15.78
N GLU A 769 -11.45 5.83 14.95
CA GLU A 769 -11.63 7.22 15.39
C GLU A 769 -12.77 7.36 16.42
N TYR A 770 -13.78 6.47 16.40
CA TYR A 770 -14.86 6.51 17.38
C TYR A 770 -14.39 6.13 18.79
N LYS A 771 -13.34 5.31 18.93
CA LYS A 771 -12.72 5.05 20.25
C LYS A 771 -12.08 6.31 20.83
N VAL A 772 -11.53 7.18 19.97
CA VAL A 772 -11.00 8.50 20.38
C VAL A 772 -12.14 9.42 20.80
N ILE A 773 -13.24 9.43 20.05
CA ILE A 773 -14.47 10.17 20.39
C ILE A 773 -14.96 9.77 21.77
N GLU A 774 -15.10 8.46 22.03
CA GLU A 774 -15.52 7.94 23.32
C GLU A 774 -14.55 8.35 24.46
N ALA A 775 -13.24 8.29 24.20
CA ALA A 775 -12.23 8.69 25.18
C ALA A 775 -12.29 10.19 25.54
N VAL A 776 -12.62 11.06 24.58
CA VAL A 776 -12.85 12.49 24.84
C VAL A 776 -14.15 12.68 25.63
N GLN A 777 -15.25 12.06 25.20
CA GLN A 777 -16.56 12.17 25.87
C GLN A 777 -16.55 11.66 27.31
N THR A 778 -15.82 10.58 27.58
CA THR A 778 -15.66 10.01 28.93
C THR A 778 -14.63 10.75 29.78
N GLY A 779 -13.93 11.75 29.23
CA GLY A 779 -12.91 12.54 29.93
C GLY A 779 -11.60 11.77 30.17
N LYS A 780 -11.37 10.66 29.47
CA LYS A 780 -10.08 9.93 29.46
C LYS A 780 -9.00 10.74 28.76
N ILE A 781 -9.36 11.45 27.67
CA ILE A 781 -8.48 12.43 27.01
C ILE A 781 -9.00 13.83 27.32
N LYS A 782 -8.14 14.68 27.90
CA LYS A 782 -8.48 16.05 28.31
C LYS A 782 -7.68 17.10 27.53
N LYS A 783 -6.52 16.74 26.97
CA LYS A 783 -5.75 17.64 26.12
C LYS A 783 -6.51 17.97 24.84
N PRO A 784 -6.36 19.19 24.29
CA PRO A 784 -7.01 19.56 23.05
C PRO A 784 -6.50 18.68 21.89
N ILE A 785 -7.45 18.19 21.09
CA ILE A 785 -7.18 17.41 19.88
C ILE A 785 -7.57 18.24 18.66
N VAL A 786 -6.66 18.37 17.70
CA VAL A 786 -6.98 18.79 16.33
C VAL A 786 -7.02 17.55 15.44
N ALA A 787 -8.14 17.29 14.77
CA ALA A 787 -8.31 16.07 14.00
C ALA A 787 -8.90 16.32 12.61
N TRP A 788 -8.52 15.47 11.65
CA TRP A 788 -9.15 15.42 10.34
C TRP A 788 -9.09 13.99 9.79
N CYS A 789 -10.21 13.52 9.25
CA CYS A 789 -10.27 12.28 8.46
C CYS A 789 -10.27 12.62 6.97
N ILE A 790 -9.28 12.11 6.24
CA ILE A 790 -9.18 12.22 4.78
C ILE A 790 -10.08 11.19 4.06
N GLY A 791 -10.45 11.44 2.81
CA GLY A 791 -11.31 10.57 2.00
C GLY A 791 -12.76 11.06 1.89
N THR A 792 -12.96 12.37 2.02
CA THR A 792 -14.29 13.00 1.88
C THR A 792 -14.80 12.97 0.43
N CYS A 793 -13.92 12.79 -0.56
CA CYS A 793 -14.29 12.61 -1.97
C CYS A 793 -15.03 11.30 -2.26
N ALA A 794 -14.95 10.28 -1.39
CA ALA A 794 -15.54 8.96 -1.63
C ALA A 794 -17.06 9.01 -1.93
N LYS A 795 -17.80 9.93 -1.28
CA LYS A 795 -19.24 10.12 -1.51
C LYS A 795 -19.57 10.66 -2.90
N MET A 796 -18.61 11.32 -3.55
CA MET A 796 -18.78 11.95 -4.85
C MET A 796 -18.60 10.96 -6.00
N PHE A 797 -18.03 9.78 -5.73
CA PHE A 797 -17.87 8.72 -6.73
C PHE A 797 -19.16 7.90 -6.88
N THR A 798 -19.46 7.49 -8.11
CA THR A 798 -20.65 6.69 -8.47
C THR A 798 -20.50 5.22 -8.14
N THR A 799 -19.27 4.76 -7.95
CA THR A 799 -18.89 3.39 -7.60
C THR A 799 -17.99 3.40 -6.38
N ASP A 800 -17.97 2.30 -5.63
CA ASP A 800 -17.10 2.18 -4.47
C ASP A 800 -15.64 2.11 -4.94
N VAL A 801 -14.81 3.01 -4.42
CA VAL A 801 -13.38 3.10 -4.75
C VAL A 801 -12.57 2.63 -3.55
N GLN A 802 -11.76 1.59 -3.76
CA GLN A 802 -10.70 1.20 -2.84
C GLN A 802 -9.54 2.19 -3.01
N PHE A 803 -9.21 2.94 -1.96
CA PHE A 803 -8.03 3.80 -1.97
C PHE A 803 -6.76 2.98 -1.71
N GLY A 804 -5.58 3.60 -1.89
CA GLY A 804 -4.29 2.91 -1.92
C GLY A 804 -3.97 2.06 -0.69
N HIS A 805 -4.27 2.55 0.52
CA HIS A 805 -4.08 1.74 1.73
C HIS A 805 -5.13 0.62 1.83
N ALA A 806 -4.73 -0.57 2.28
CA ALA A 806 -5.61 -1.73 2.39
C ALA A 806 -6.86 -1.46 3.26
N GLY A 807 -6.71 -0.68 4.33
CA GLY A 807 -7.82 -0.32 5.23
C GLY A 807 -8.78 0.76 4.70
N SER A 808 -8.50 1.38 3.55
CA SER A 808 -9.19 2.59 3.09
C SER A 808 -10.35 2.32 2.14
N MET A 809 -11.36 1.63 2.68
CA MET A 809 -12.65 1.39 2.03
C MET A 809 -13.76 1.42 3.07
N ALA A 810 -14.80 2.21 2.82
CA ALA A 810 -15.97 2.27 3.69
C ALA A 810 -16.98 1.19 3.31
N ASN A 811 -17.34 0.31 4.24
CA ASN A 811 -18.41 -0.68 4.05
C ASN A 811 -19.75 -0.21 4.65
N SER A 812 -19.75 0.89 5.40
CA SER A 812 -20.92 1.48 6.06
C SER A 812 -20.77 2.99 6.21
N ASP A 813 -21.87 3.70 6.48
CA ASP A 813 -21.85 5.15 6.70
C ASP A 813 -20.93 5.56 7.86
N LEU A 814 -20.82 4.72 8.90
CA LEU A 814 -19.93 4.95 10.04
C LEU A 814 -18.46 5.00 9.62
N GLU A 815 -18.08 4.27 8.58
CA GLU A 815 -16.71 4.21 8.07
C GLU A 815 -16.36 5.38 7.14
N THR A 816 -17.32 6.24 6.78
CA THR A 816 -17.07 7.40 5.91
C THR A 816 -16.29 8.50 6.65
N ALA A 817 -15.38 9.17 5.94
CA ALA A 817 -14.62 10.29 6.50
C ALA A 817 -15.53 11.43 7.00
N ASP A 818 -16.61 11.72 6.28
CA ASP A 818 -17.59 12.75 6.66
C ASP A 818 -18.28 12.44 7.99
N SER A 819 -18.75 11.20 8.18
CA SER A 819 -19.41 10.77 9.41
C SER A 819 -18.46 10.87 10.60
N LYS A 820 -17.21 10.43 10.43
CA LYS A 820 -16.16 10.56 11.44
C LYS A 820 -15.87 12.01 11.78
N ASN A 821 -15.63 12.87 10.79
CA ASN A 821 -15.36 14.30 11.00
C ASN A 821 -16.51 15.01 11.73
N LYS A 822 -17.76 14.73 11.34
CA LYS A 822 -18.96 15.27 12.01
C LYS A 822 -19.04 14.80 13.46
N SER A 823 -18.80 13.52 13.72
CA SER A 823 -18.88 12.92 15.05
C SER A 823 -17.77 13.41 15.97
N MET A 824 -16.53 13.55 15.46
CA MET A 824 -15.41 14.15 16.18
C MET A 824 -15.73 15.60 16.59
N ARG A 825 -16.25 16.41 15.66
CA ARG A 825 -16.64 17.80 15.94
C ARG A 825 -17.73 17.88 17.03
N ALA A 826 -18.74 17.00 16.96
CA ALA A 826 -19.81 16.93 17.95
C ALA A 826 -19.32 16.56 19.36
N ALA A 827 -18.20 15.83 19.46
CA ALA A 827 -17.57 15.45 20.72
C ALA A 827 -16.62 16.53 21.30
N GLY A 828 -16.47 17.68 20.64
CA GLY A 828 -15.63 18.78 21.10
C GLY A 828 -14.18 18.73 20.60
N ILE A 829 -13.86 17.84 19.67
CA ILE A 829 -12.58 17.82 18.96
C ILE A 829 -12.55 18.98 17.94
N VAL A 830 -11.41 19.64 17.80
CA VAL A 830 -11.23 20.72 16.80
C VAL A 830 -11.06 20.08 15.43
N VAL A 831 -12.07 20.20 14.58
CA VAL A 831 -12.09 19.62 13.22
C VAL A 831 -12.29 20.73 12.19
N PRO A 832 -11.29 21.05 11.35
CA PRO A 832 -11.42 22.06 10.29
C PRO A 832 -12.44 21.65 9.22
N GLU A 833 -12.81 22.55 8.31
CA GLU A 833 -13.75 22.21 7.21
C GLU A 833 -13.07 21.43 6.09
N THR A 834 -11.78 21.69 5.85
CA THR A 834 -10.96 20.95 4.89
C THR A 834 -9.56 20.70 5.45
N PHE A 835 -8.79 19.81 4.80
CA PHE A 835 -7.41 19.55 5.19
C PHE A 835 -6.52 20.80 5.11
N GLU A 836 -6.75 21.66 4.12
CA GLU A 836 -6.03 22.93 3.92
C GLU A 836 -6.10 23.84 5.14
N GLN A 837 -7.18 23.78 5.90
CA GLN A 837 -7.39 24.65 7.07
C GLN A 837 -6.77 24.06 8.36
N MET A 838 -6.22 22.84 8.32
CA MET A 838 -5.56 22.23 9.48
C MET A 838 -4.41 23.10 10.05
N PRO A 839 -3.51 23.71 9.26
CA PRO A 839 -2.47 24.59 9.77
C PRO A 839 -3.01 25.75 10.61
N LEU A 840 -4.13 26.36 10.19
CA LEU A 840 -4.78 27.45 10.93
C LEU A 840 -5.36 26.94 12.25
N ALA A 841 -6.11 25.84 12.23
CA ALA A 841 -6.67 25.23 13.43
C ALA A 841 -5.60 24.82 14.44
N LEU A 842 -4.44 24.34 13.96
CA LEU A 842 -3.28 24.03 14.80
C LEU A 842 -2.71 25.28 15.46
N ALA A 843 -2.44 26.33 14.67
CA ALA A 843 -1.88 27.58 15.18
C ALA A 843 -2.78 28.26 16.21
N GLU A 844 -4.09 28.32 15.97
CA GLU A 844 -5.06 28.88 16.91
C GLU A 844 -5.10 28.12 18.24
N THR A 845 -5.13 26.78 18.16
CA THR A 845 -5.14 25.92 19.36
C THR A 845 -3.85 26.06 20.15
N TYR A 846 -2.70 26.06 19.48
CA TYR A 846 -1.39 26.24 20.09
C TYR A 846 -1.27 27.61 20.77
N ASN A 847 -1.64 28.70 20.08
CA ASN A 847 -1.58 30.05 20.62
C ASN A 847 -2.47 30.22 21.86
N LYS A 848 -3.63 29.55 21.89
CA LYS A 848 -4.47 29.50 23.09
C LYS A 848 -3.75 28.85 24.27
N LEU A 849 -3.11 27.70 24.06
CA LEU A 849 -2.34 27.01 25.10
C LEU A 849 -1.13 27.82 25.60
N VAL A 850 -0.47 28.57 24.72
CA VAL A 850 0.60 29.50 25.10
C VAL A 850 0.04 30.64 25.96
N LYS A 851 -1.07 31.24 25.56
CA LYS A 851 -1.74 32.31 26.31
C LYS A 851 -2.22 31.85 27.70
N ASP A 852 -2.71 30.62 27.78
CA ASP A 852 -3.17 29.99 29.03
C ASP A 852 -2.00 29.53 29.92
N GLY A 853 -0.75 29.64 29.46
CA GLY A 853 0.46 29.24 30.19
C GLY A 853 0.70 27.71 30.23
N ALA A 854 -0.09 26.93 29.51
CA ALA A 854 0.07 25.47 29.43
C ALA A 854 1.30 25.08 28.59
N ILE A 855 1.65 25.90 27.59
CA ILE A 855 2.89 25.80 26.80
C ILE A 855 3.74 27.04 27.08
N ILE A 856 5.02 26.82 27.39
CA ILE A 856 6.03 27.87 27.51
C ILE A 856 7.06 27.63 26.40
N PRO A 857 7.03 28.41 25.31
CA PRO A 857 7.96 28.24 24.19
C PRO A 857 9.42 28.36 24.66
N ARG A 858 10.26 27.43 24.20
CA ARG A 858 11.70 27.44 24.50
C ARG A 858 12.46 28.18 23.42
N ALA A 859 13.62 28.72 23.77
CA ALA A 859 14.53 29.29 22.78
C ALA A 859 15.01 28.20 21.82
N GLU A 860 15.03 28.51 20.52
CA GLU A 860 15.48 27.57 19.49
C GLU A 860 16.98 27.30 19.66
N PRO A 861 17.40 26.03 19.81
CA PRO A 861 18.81 25.69 19.95
C PRO A 861 19.56 25.86 18.64
N GLU A 862 20.89 26.03 18.71
CA GLU A 862 21.72 26.02 17.51
C GLU A 862 21.63 24.68 16.79
N VAL A 863 21.40 24.74 15.47
CA VAL A 863 21.37 23.56 14.59
C VAL A 863 22.78 22.96 14.53
N PRO A 864 22.96 21.68 14.91
CA PRO A 864 24.26 21.02 14.78
C PRO A 864 24.70 20.97 13.31
N LYS A 865 25.95 21.36 13.06
CA LYS A 865 26.56 21.30 11.73
C LYS A 865 27.03 19.88 11.46
N ILE A 866 26.46 19.24 10.47
CA ILE A 866 26.92 17.94 9.97
C ILE A 866 27.48 18.15 8.55
N PRO A 867 28.63 17.51 8.22
CA PRO A 867 29.17 17.57 6.88
C PRO A 867 28.17 17.04 5.84
N ILE A 868 28.17 17.66 4.67
CA ILE A 868 27.39 17.16 3.54
C ILE A 868 28.07 15.91 2.99
N ASP A 869 27.29 14.86 2.74
CA ASP A 869 27.76 13.66 2.07
C ASP A 869 28.45 13.99 0.74
N TYR A 870 29.59 13.35 0.48
CA TYR A 870 30.37 13.59 -0.74
C TYR A 870 29.55 13.36 -2.02
N SER A 871 28.74 12.30 -2.07
CA SER A 871 27.87 12.01 -3.22
C SER A 871 26.85 13.12 -3.44
N TRP A 872 26.28 13.65 -2.37
CA TRP A 872 25.30 14.73 -2.45
C TRP A 872 25.93 16.06 -2.87
N ALA A 873 27.09 16.40 -2.30
CA ALA A 873 27.85 17.58 -2.71
C ALA A 873 28.30 17.51 -4.18
N GLN A 874 28.65 16.31 -4.67
CA GLN A 874 29.00 16.08 -6.06
C GLN A 874 27.77 16.23 -6.99
N GLU A 875 26.62 15.67 -6.61
CA GLU A 875 25.36 15.81 -7.37
C GLU A 875 24.90 17.27 -7.46
N LEU A 876 25.05 18.05 -6.40
CA LEU A 876 24.76 19.49 -6.39
C LEU A 876 25.83 20.35 -7.08
N GLY A 877 26.94 19.76 -7.53
CA GLY A 877 28.05 20.47 -8.16
C GLY A 877 28.85 21.38 -7.21
N LEU A 878 28.72 21.20 -5.89
CA LEU A 878 29.43 21.98 -4.87
C LEU A 878 30.91 21.59 -4.78
N VAL A 879 31.24 20.35 -5.13
CA VAL A 879 32.59 19.82 -5.12
C VAL A 879 32.93 19.15 -6.45
N ARG A 880 34.21 19.19 -6.80
CA ARG A 880 34.76 18.46 -7.95
C ARG A 880 35.89 17.55 -7.45
N LYS A 881 35.85 16.28 -7.85
CA LYS A 881 36.95 15.34 -7.65
C LYS A 881 37.45 14.88 -9.02
N PRO A 882 38.75 14.98 -9.31
CA PRO A 882 39.29 14.47 -10.57
C PRO A 882 39.09 12.95 -10.63
N ALA A 883 38.67 12.45 -11.79
CA ALA A 883 38.55 11.01 -12.02
C ALA A 883 39.95 10.37 -11.98
N SER A 884 40.13 9.35 -11.13
CA SER A 884 41.40 8.62 -11.03
C SER A 884 41.62 7.62 -12.16
N PHE A 885 40.54 7.22 -12.85
CA PHE A 885 40.54 6.24 -13.92
C PHE A 885 39.82 6.79 -15.15
N VAL A 886 40.32 6.42 -16.33
CA VAL A 886 39.69 6.73 -17.61
C VAL A 886 39.52 5.42 -18.38
N SER A 887 38.26 5.03 -18.61
CA SER A 887 37.91 3.93 -19.52
C SER A 887 37.31 4.50 -20.80
N THR A 888 37.69 3.92 -21.95
CA THR A 888 37.21 4.35 -23.28
C THR A 888 36.71 3.21 -24.16
N ILE A 889 36.65 1.99 -23.63
CA ILE A 889 36.38 0.77 -24.40
C ILE A 889 34.98 0.20 -24.11
N VAL A 890 34.50 0.36 -22.88
CA VAL A 890 33.20 -0.15 -22.42
C VAL A 890 32.56 0.91 -21.53
N ASP A 891 31.26 1.12 -21.69
CA ASP A 891 30.41 1.84 -20.74
C ASP A 891 29.23 0.93 -20.35
N ASP A 892 29.22 0.50 -19.10
CA ASP A 892 28.23 -0.40 -18.50
C ASP A 892 27.28 0.33 -17.55
N ARG A 893 27.37 1.67 -17.47
CA ARG A 893 26.58 2.49 -16.54
C ARG A 893 25.18 2.83 -17.06
N GLY A 894 24.99 2.71 -18.38
CA GLY A 894 23.74 3.04 -19.07
C GLY A 894 22.67 1.95 -18.96
N GLN A 895 21.51 2.17 -19.60
CA GLN A 895 20.46 1.15 -19.73
C GLN A 895 20.92 -0.08 -20.54
N GLU A 896 21.96 0.11 -21.34
CA GLU A 896 22.49 -0.90 -22.22
C GLU A 896 24.03 -0.80 -22.23
N LEU A 897 24.67 -1.96 -22.29
CA LEU A 897 26.12 -2.09 -22.42
C LEU A 897 26.58 -1.49 -23.75
N LEU A 898 27.57 -0.60 -23.71
CA LEU A 898 28.19 0.00 -24.89
C LEU A 898 29.61 -0.52 -25.08
N TYR A 899 29.91 -1.05 -26.27
CA TYR A 899 31.27 -1.37 -26.72
C TYR A 899 31.77 -0.29 -27.67
N ALA A 900 32.70 0.53 -27.17
CA ALA A 900 33.23 1.70 -27.87
C ALA A 900 32.11 2.61 -28.45
N GLY A 901 31.01 2.76 -27.73
CA GLY A 901 29.84 3.55 -28.13
C GLY A 901 28.79 2.81 -28.96
N MET A 902 29.06 1.58 -29.41
CA MET A 902 28.05 0.73 -30.05
C MET A 902 27.25 -0.04 -29.00
N ARG A 903 25.92 0.01 -29.09
CA ARG A 903 25.02 -0.74 -28.19
C ARG A 903 25.17 -2.24 -28.39
N ILE A 904 25.09 -3.02 -27.32
CA ILE A 904 25.21 -4.48 -27.41
C ILE A 904 24.12 -5.10 -28.31
N THR A 905 22.92 -4.53 -28.35
CA THR A 905 21.86 -4.93 -29.30
C THR A 905 22.25 -4.68 -30.75
N ASP A 906 22.91 -3.56 -31.05
CA ASP A 906 23.41 -3.27 -32.40
C ASP A 906 24.56 -4.23 -32.77
N VAL A 907 25.42 -4.60 -31.81
CA VAL A 907 26.48 -5.62 -32.01
C VAL A 907 25.87 -6.96 -32.49
N PHE A 908 24.79 -7.41 -31.85
CA PHE A 908 24.10 -8.65 -32.26
C PHE A 908 23.28 -8.46 -33.55
N LYS A 909 22.53 -7.37 -33.67
CA LYS A 909 21.68 -7.08 -34.83
C LYS A 909 22.47 -6.98 -36.12
N GLU A 910 23.69 -6.48 -36.05
CA GLU A 910 24.58 -6.30 -37.20
C GLU A 910 25.56 -7.46 -37.38
N GLU A 911 25.43 -8.53 -36.59
CA GLU A 911 26.16 -9.80 -36.72
C GLU A 911 27.69 -9.63 -36.84
N ILE A 912 28.28 -8.66 -36.13
CA ILE A 912 29.70 -8.28 -36.33
C ILE A 912 30.70 -9.32 -35.80
N GLY A 913 30.24 -10.36 -35.10
CA GLY A 913 31.05 -11.49 -34.64
C GLY A 913 32.07 -11.16 -33.54
N ILE A 914 32.88 -12.16 -33.18
CA ILE A 914 33.94 -12.03 -32.16
C ILE A 914 35.02 -11.05 -32.68
N GLY A 915 35.35 -11.11 -33.96
CA GLY A 915 36.31 -10.22 -34.60
C GLY A 915 35.86 -8.76 -34.56
N GLY A 916 34.57 -8.49 -34.77
CA GLY A 916 33.99 -7.14 -34.66
C GLY A 916 33.93 -6.63 -33.23
N VAL A 917 33.58 -7.48 -32.26
CA VAL A 917 33.65 -7.10 -30.84
C VAL A 917 35.08 -6.77 -30.42
N LEU A 918 36.06 -7.61 -30.81
CA LEU A 918 37.48 -7.32 -30.57
C LEU A 918 37.90 -6.02 -31.25
N SER A 919 37.38 -5.72 -32.43
CA SER A 919 37.70 -4.48 -33.10
C SER A 919 37.21 -3.25 -32.33
N LEU A 920 36.00 -3.32 -31.77
CA LEU A 920 35.46 -2.28 -30.90
C LEU A 920 36.25 -2.16 -29.60
N LEU A 921 36.50 -3.26 -28.90
CA LEU A 921 37.14 -3.23 -27.58
C LEU A 921 38.63 -2.87 -27.65
N TRP A 922 39.37 -3.40 -28.62
CA TRP A 922 40.82 -3.19 -28.70
C TRP A 922 41.20 -1.97 -29.52
N PHE A 923 40.48 -1.71 -30.62
CA PHE A 923 40.82 -0.62 -31.54
C PHE A 923 39.86 0.56 -31.47
N LYS A 924 38.76 0.47 -30.71
CA LYS A 924 37.71 1.51 -30.60
C LYS A 924 37.14 1.91 -31.96
N ARG A 925 37.08 0.94 -32.88
CA ARG A 925 36.64 1.13 -34.26
C ARG A 925 35.90 -0.08 -34.75
N ARG A 926 34.89 0.14 -35.57
CA ARG A 926 34.29 -0.92 -36.38
C ARG A 926 35.18 -1.17 -37.58
N LEU A 927 35.92 -2.28 -37.56
CA LEU A 927 36.72 -2.68 -38.71
C LEU A 927 35.81 -3.26 -39.81
N PRO A 928 36.26 -3.24 -41.08
CA PRO A 928 35.52 -3.90 -42.16
C PRO A 928 35.38 -5.41 -41.92
N ASP A 929 34.32 -6.02 -42.44
CA ASP A 929 34.01 -7.43 -42.19
C ASP A 929 35.14 -8.40 -42.55
N TYR A 930 35.90 -8.12 -43.62
CA TYR A 930 37.06 -8.95 -43.99
C TYR A 930 38.16 -8.93 -42.92
N ALA A 931 38.35 -7.80 -42.25
CA ALA A 931 39.34 -7.65 -41.18
C ALA A 931 38.85 -8.30 -39.90
N CYS A 932 37.56 -8.20 -39.58
CA CYS A 932 36.94 -8.93 -38.47
C CYS A 932 37.09 -10.45 -38.67
N LYS A 933 36.76 -10.97 -39.86
CA LYS A 933 36.95 -12.39 -40.22
C LYS A 933 38.41 -12.82 -40.17
N PHE A 934 39.34 -11.95 -40.61
CA PHE A 934 40.77 -12.24 -40.50
C PHE A 934 41.21 -12.38 -39.04
N ILE A 935 40.74 -11.51 -38.14
CA ILE A 935 41.00 -11.62 -36.69
C ILE A 935 40.47 -12.95 -36.16
N GLU A 936 39.25 -13.34 -36.52
CA GLU A 936 38.67 -14.63 -36.13
C GLU A 936 39.48 -15.82 -36.64
N MET A 937 39.94 -15.78 -37.90
CA MET A 937 40.80 -16.83 -38.46
C MET A 937 42.12 -16.96 -37.69
N VAL A 938 42.74 -15.83 -37.32
CA VAL A 938 43.97 -15.85 -36.52
C VAL A 938 43.71 -16.51 -35.17
N LEU A 939 42.60 -16.19 -34.50
CA LEU A 939 42.22 -16.83 -33.23
C LEU A 939 42.02 -18.34 -33.40
N MET A 940 41.36 -18.78 -34.48
CA MET A 940 41.16 -20.20 -34.76
C MET A 940 42.47 -20.95 -35.01
N LEU A 941 43.40 -20.37 -35.77
CA LEU A 941 44.68 -21.00 -36.09
C LEU A 941 45.65 -21.04 -34.90
N THR A 942 45.54 -20.06 -33.99
CA THR A 942 46.42 -19.94 -32.81
C THR A 942 45.83 -20.57 -31.55
N ALA A 943 44.64 -21.16 -31.64
CA ALA A 943 43.91 -21.68 -30.48
C ALA A 943 44.70 -22.74 -29.70
N ASP A 944 45.39 -23.64 -30.40
CA ASP A 944 46.24 -24.66 -29.80
C ASP A 944 47.28 -25.16 -30.81
N HIS A 945 48.46 -25.55 -30.32
CA HIS A 945 49.50 -26.23 -31.11
C HIS A 945 50.02 -27.49 -30.39
N GLY A 946 49.15 -28.10 -29.59
CA GLY A 946 49.38 -29.35 -28.89
C GLY A 946 50.26 -29.21 -27.65
N PRO A 947 50.32 -30.25 -26.80
CA PRO A 947 50.86 -30.15 -25.44
C PRO A 947 52.39 -30.11 -25.35
N ALA A 948 53.10 -30.09 -26.49
CA ALA A 948 54.57 -30.07 -26.53
C ALA A 948 55.15 -28.65 -26.47
N VAL A 949 54.32 -27.62 -26.56
CA VAL A 949 54.74 -26.21 -26.45
C VAL A 949 54.94 -25.84 -24.97
N SER A 950 55.72 -24.79 -24.70
CA SER A 950 56.11 -24.43 -23.32
C SER A 950 54.99 -23.86 -22.44
N GLY A 951 53.91 -23.39 -23.05
CA GLY A 951 52.85 -22.61 -22.41
C GLY A 951 51.79 -23.43 -21.71
#